data_AF-A0A2I1BXY6-F1
#
_entry.id   AF-A0A2I1BXY6-F1
#
_cell.length_a   1.000
_cell.length_b   1.000
_cell.length_c   1.000
_cell.angle_alpha   90.00
_cell.angle_beta   90.00
_cell.angle_gamma   90.00
#
_symmetry.space_group_name_H-M   'P 1'
#
loop_
_entity.id
_entity.type
_entity.pdbx_description
1 polymer ?
#
loop_
_entity_poly.entity_id
_entity_poly.type
_entity_poly.pdbx_seq_one_letter_code
_entity_poly.pdbx_strand_id
1 'polypeptide(L)'
;MKFLALAALFASTVSSIAVDGLIPGARVIPANDVVALKKVGADHHKHPHRRTVIIRPSCNDKDDVSADFLLLLQKGKKYVIGKKLDLTFLKDIEVQLDGELKFTNDVPYWQANNFYYDFQKSISFWRWGGEDIKIFGSGTLNGNGQRWYNEFAGQEILDPNNKYYRPILFVTENATRVSVEGITQLNSPCWTNFFVRTKDISFDNVFIHAFSTNASALPKNTDGFDTLNVDGLTVTNTRVDIGDDCLSPKPNTTNVFVQNLWCNGTHGTSMGSIGQYPGVMDIIENVWIENVTLLNGENGARLKAWAGPNVGYGRINNVTYKNIHVENTDNPIVLDQCYFNINATQCAAYPSRVNFTNIVFENIYGTSSGKHGNVVADLTCSPSAVCSGISLKNIHLTSPSGSPPVIVCDGIQGDIGVECQEQGSGKTTLLEHILQSPDHGLRIAVVVNDMSKLNIDAALITHHKVSQTKEKLIQLQNGCICCTLRGDLLSELAHLARQKEVQYVVIESTGISEPMQVAETFTAEFSTAMLQADQEMMPLYQCLSFRFSDLTANSVNLGGLHTLARLDTTVTVVDAFNLLSNFDTAEFLSDRYGSKEIIPEDERTISDLMVDQIEFADVLIINKIETVDENTRARIRRLLKTLNPEAKVLETSYSRVDVKEILDTGSLHEMAIQNTGNGQRMAPKPETLEYGINNFVYTARRPFHPRRLFTLLHDKFILLQNNEAEEDDEEGDEEGDEKEDADEGEEEEEEDDNMEVDEDDDDDDESISDFDQPDPSEILKNKRNHPAFGSVLRSKGFFWLATRPFQFGEWSQAGGMLTIGCGGPWFAEVPDEAWPEDPDVRKSIENDFQEPWGDRRQEIVFIGEGINTEMITKLLDECLVDDDDMGRWAKIMNNERLSYRQKEERLGKLWEDGWEAWPEFGIVDEDEEDNKEGGKKKHKHHTSEYLGHAHSHSHSHSHSHK
;
A
#
# COMPACT_ATOMS: atom_id res chain seq x y z
N MET A 1 -53.81 14.83 -88.21
CA MET A 1 -53.05 14.28 -87.06
C MET A 1 -52.37 15.44 -86.38
N LYS A 2 -52.39 15.69 -85.07
CA LYS A 2 -53.29 15.39 -83.94
C LYS A 2 -52.71 16.30 -82.83
N PHE A 3 -53.56 17.15 -82.22
CA PHE A 3 -53.50 17.82 -80.90
C PHE A 3 -52.32 18.77 -80.58
N LEU A 4 -52.53 20.07 -80.30
CA LEU A 4 -53.04 20.70 -79.04
C LEU A 4 -52.30 20.22 -77.78
N ALA A 5 -52.00 20.99 -76.73
CA ALA A 5 -52.02 22.41 -76.37
C ALA A 5 -51.58 22.46 -74.88
N LEU A 6 -51.16 23.64 -74.39
CA LEU A 6 -51.22 24.11 -73.00
C LEU A 6 -50.46 23.39 -71.84
N ALA A 7 -49.81 24.27 -71.06
CA ALA A 7 -49.68 24.27 -69.60
C ALA A 7 -48.79 23.21 -68.92
N ALA A 8 -47.78 23.70 -68.19
CA ALA A 8 -47.86 23.76 -66.73
C ALA A 8 -46.73 24.62 -66.14
N LEU A 9 -47.12 25.71 -65.46
CA LEU A 9 -46.42 26.12 -64.25
C LEU A 9 -46.42 24.91 -63.31
N PHE A 10 -45.26 24.36 -62.99
CA PHE A 10 -45.08 23.61 -61.75
C PHE A 10 -44.15 24.42 -60.85
N ALA A 11 -44.78 25.18 -59.96
CA ALA A 11 -44.28 25.28 -58.61
C ALA A 11 -44.22 23.85 -58.06
N SER A 12 -43.01 23.37 -57.77
CA SER A 12 -42.83 22.25 -56.85
C SER A 12 -42.00 22.78 -55.69
N THR A 13 -42.72 23.38 -54.76
CA THR A 13 -42.59 23.16 -53.32
C THR A 13 -41.79 21.89 -53.00
N VAL A 14 -40.48 22.04 -52.81
CA VAL A 14 -39.64 20.99 -52.22
C VAL A 14 -39.59 21.24 -50.71
N SER A 15 -40.26 20.35 -49.98
CA SER A 15 -40.20 20.12 -48.53
C SER A 15 -40.77 21.19 -47.58
N SER A 16 -42.09 21.38 -47.68
CA SER A 16 -42.94 21.74 -46.52
C SER A 16 -43.54 20.50 -45.83
N ILE A 17 -43.06 19.28 -46.15
CA ILE A 17 -43.77 18.02 -45.83
C ILE A 17 -43.01 17.11 -44.85
N ALA A 18 -41.75 17.40 -44.48
CA ALA A 18 -40.99 16.47 -43.62
C ALA A 18 -41.19 16.66 -42.10
N VAL A 19 -41.54 17.84 -41.58
CA VAL A 19 -41.55 18.08 -40.12
C VAL A 19 -42.94 17.90 -39.51
N ASP A 20 -44.01 18.29 -40.22
CA ASP A 20 -45.40 18.16 -39.74
C ASP A 20 -45.88 16.69 -39.61
N GLY A 21 -45.17 15.75 -40.25
CA GLY A 21 -45.45 14.31 -40.16
C GLY A 21 -44.57 13.54 -39.17
N LEU A 22 -43.55 14.17 -38.56
CA LEU A 22 -42.57 13.49 -37.71
C LEU A 22 -42.96 13.43 -36.23
N ILE A 23 -43.83 14.33 -35.75
CA ILE A 23 -44.14 14.46 -34.31
C ILE A 23 -45.61 14.89 -34.10
N PRO A 24 -46.46 14.07 -33.47
CA PRO A 24 -47.79 14.48 -33.08
C PRO A 24 -47.76 15.65 -32.08
N GLY A 25 -48.19 16.84 -32.49
CA GLY A 25 -48.37 17.99 -31.58
C GLY A 25 -47.23 19.01 -31.54
N ALA A 26 -46.13 18.79 -32.27
CA ALA A 26 -45.08 19.79 -32.43
C ALA A 26 -45.56 20.97 -33.29
N ARG A 27 -45.13 22.18 -32.95
CA ARG A 27 -45.42 23.39 -33.72
C ARG A 27 -44.17 23.88 -34.42
N VAL A 28 -44.19 23.90 -35.76
CA VAL A 28 -43.13 24.47 -36.58
C VAL A 28 -43.43 25.94 -36.88
N ILE A 29 -42.50 26.83 -36.53
CA ILE A 29 -42.57 28.26 -36.88
C ILE A 29 -41.58 28.54 -38.01
N PRO A 30 -42.07 28.99 -39.19
CA PRO A 30 -41.22 29.39 -40.31
C PRO A 30 -40.27 30.55 -39.95
N ALA A 31 -39.06 30.53 -40.50
CA ALA A 31 -38.04 31.55 -40.26
C ALA A 31 -38.49 32.98 -40.65
N ASN A 32 -39.43 33.11 -41.58
CA ASN A 32 -39.97 34.40 -42.03
C ASN A 32 -41.06 34.98 -41.11
N ASP A 33 -41.57 34.22 -40.13
CA ASP A 33 -42.59 34.70 -39.17
C ASP A 33 -41.93 35.32 -37.93
N VAL A 34 -41.28 36.47 -38.13
CA VAL A 34 -40.51 37.20 -37.10
C VAL A 34 -41.37 37.56 -35.88
N VAL A 35 -42.67 37.83 -36.07
CA VAL A 35 -43.58 38.16 -34.97
C VAL A 35 -43.86 36.93 -34.10
N ALA A 36 -44.14 35.78 -34.71
CA ALA A 36 -44.33 34.54 -33.96
C ALA A 36 -43.05 34.10 -33.26
N LEU A 37 -41.89 34.19 -33.93
CA LEU A 37 -40.57 33.87 -33.36
C LEU A 37 -40.26 34.74 -32.14
N LYS A 38 -40.46 36.06 -32.23
CA LYS A 38 -40.26 36.97 -31.10
C LYS A 38 -41.20 36.69 -29.93
N LYS A 39 -42.44 36.25 -30.21
CA LYS A 39 -43.43 35.92 -29.18
C LYS A 39 -43.05 34.68 -28.37
N VAL A 40 -42.36 33.73 -28.98
CA VAL A 40 -41.93 32.49 -28.32
C VAL A 40 -40.53 32.58 -27.70
N GLY A 41 -39.86 33.72 -27.87
CA GLY A 41 -38.52 33.97 -27.35
C GLY A 41 -37.39 33.41 -28.21
N ALA A 42 -37.66 33.00 -29.46
CA ALA A 42 -36.63 32.46 -30.34
C ALA A 42 -35.62 33.55 -30.73
N ASP A 43 -34.32 33.27 -30.55
CA ASP A 43 -33.25 34.15 -30.96
C ASP A 43 -32.71 33.74 -32.34
N HIS A 44 -32.97 34.56 -33.37
CA HIS A 44 -32.64 34.27 -34.77
C HIS A 44 -31.71 35.28 -35.44
N HIS A 45 -31.02 36.13 -34.67
CA HIS A 45 -30.31 37.27 -35.26
C HIS A 45 -29.19 36.86 -36.24
N LYS A 46 -28.70 35.61 -36.17
CA LYS A 46 -27.61 35.10 -37.03
C LYS A 46 -28.07 34.14 -38.14
N HIS A 47 -29.26 33.53 -38.06
CA HIS A 47 -29.70 32.47 -38.99
C HIS A 47 -31.15 32.64 -39.47
N PRO A 48 -31.43 33.63 -40.34
CA PRO A 48 -32.79 34.01 -40.76
C PRO A 48 -33.53 32.97 -41.62
N HIS A 49 -32.93 31.80 -41.86
CA HIS A 49 -33.49 30.71 -42.65
C HIS A 49 -33.83 29.46 -41.82
N ARG A 50 -33.42 29.39 -40.54
CA ARG A 50 -33.70 28.24 -39.66
C ARG A 50 -35.17 28.22 -39.22
N ARG A 51 -35.81 27.05 -39.30
CA ARG A 51 -37.16 26.82 -38.73
C ARG A 51 -37.03 26.56 -37.23
N THR A 52 -37.99 27.05 -36.44
CA THR A 52 -38.07 26.73 -35.00
C THR A 52 -39.13 25.66 -34.77
N VAL A 53 -38.80 24.66 -33.96
CA VAL A 53 -39.76 23.63 -33.52
C VAL A 53 -40.04 23.87 -32.04
N ILE A 54 -41.29 23.78 -31.60
CA ILE A 54 -41.64 23.93 -30.18
C ILE A 54 -42.41 22.72 -29.72
N ILE A 55 -42.07 22.23 -28.53
CA ILE A 55 -42.76 21.14 -27.85
C ILE A 55 -43.63 21.68 -26.71
N ARG A 56 -44.64 20.90 -26.34
CA ARG A 56 -45.47 21.22 -25.18
C ARG A 56 -44.64 21.17 -23.89
N PRO A 57 -44.86 22.07 -22.93
CA PRO A 57 -44.28 21.93 -21.59
C PRO A 57 -44.98 20.80 -20.81
N SER A 58 -44.27 20.21 -19.87
CA SER A 58 -44.80 19.24 -18.92
C SER A 58 -45.69 19.93 -17.89
N CYS A 59 -46.82 19.30 -17.58
CA CYS A 59 -47.78 19.79 -16.58
C CYS A 59 -47.30 19.53 -15.14
N ASN A 60 -46.48 18.50 -14.93
CA ASN A 60 -45.93 18.09 -13.64
C ASN A 60 -44.71 17.15 -13.85
N ASP A 61 -44.07 16.72 -12.76
CA ASP A 61 -42.87 15.89 -12.76
C ASP A 61 -43.07 14.45 -13.28
N LYS A 62 -44.30 14.04 -13.62
CA LYS A 62 -44.64 12.74 -14.23
C LYS A 62 -45.11 12.87 -15.69
N ASP A 63 -45.25 14.08 -16.21
CA ASP A 63 -45.72 14.34 -17.57
C ASP A 63 -44.56 14.31 -18.58
N ASP A 64 -44.20 13.10 -19.01
CA ASP A 64 -43.12 12.83 -19.95
C ASP A 64 -43.35 13.44 -21.35
N VAL A 65 -42.35 14.15 -21.87
CA VAL A 65 -42.32 14.73 -23.22
C VAL A 65 -41.22 14.14 -24.11
N SER A 66 -40.64 13.00 -23.73
CA SER A 66 -39.55 12.35 -24.49
C SER A 66 -39.89 12.13 -25.97
N ALA A 67 -41.12 11.66 -26.27
CA ALA A 67 -41.57 11.42 -27.65
C ALA A 67 -41.70 12.71 -28.49
N ASP A 68 -41.85 13.86 -27.83
CA ASP A 68 -42.06 15.15 -28.49
C ASP A 68 -40.73 15.90 -28.71
N PHE A 69 -39.64 15.48 -28.06
CA PHE A 69 -38.43 16.29 -27.84
C PHE A 69 -37.81 16.86 -29.13
N LEU A 70 -38.06 18.14 -29.43
CA LEU A 70 -37.39 18.93 -30.47
C LEU A 70 -37.43 20.48 -30.22
N LEU A 71 -36.25 21.05 -29.96
CA LEU A 71 -35.69 22.39 -30.31
C LEU A 71 -36.47 23.72 -30.13
N LEU A 72 -36.96 24.00 -28.92
CA LEU A 72 -36.94 25.33 -28.23
C LEU A 72 -37.62 25.12 -26.87
N LEU A 73 -36.86 25.27 -25.79
CA LEU A 73 -37.32 25.03 -24.43
C LEU A 73 -37.48 26.37 -23.72
N GLN A 74 -38.71 26.85 -23.60
CA GLN A 74 -39.01 28.24 -23.29
C GLN A 74 -38.78 28.59 -21.81
N LYS A 75 -38.40 29.86 -21.58
CA LYS A 75 -38.20 30.40 -20.22
C LYS A 75 -39.42 30.19 -19.32
N GLY A 76 -39.17 29.73 -18.10
CA GLY A 76 -40.21 29.49 -17.08
C GLY A 76 -41.12 28.29 -17.39
N LYS A 77 -40.75 27.45 -18.36
CA LYS A 77 -41.41 26.17 -18.65
C LYS A 77 -40.53 25.00 -18.20
N LYS A 78 -41.18 23.91 -17.82
CA LYS A 78 -40.54 22.64 -17.44
C LYS A 78 -40.83 21.59 -18.52
N TYR A 79 -39.83 20.77 -18.82
CA TYR A 79 -39.90 19.68 -19.79
C TYR A 79 -39.29 18.43 -19.16
N VAL A 80 -40.12 17.42 -18.91
CA VAL A 80 -39.73 16.20 -18.21
C VAL A 80 -39.38 15.11 -19.20
N ILE A 81 -38.18 14.55 -19.08
CA ILE A 81 -37.72 13.42 -19.90
C ILE A 81 -37.74 12.16 -19.02
N GLY A 82 -38.68 11.26 -19.33
CA GLY A 82 -38.87 9.99 -18.63
C GLY A 82 -38.47 8.75 -19.43
N LYS A 83 -37.99 8.92 -20.67
CA LYS A 83 -37.54 7.81 -21.53
C LYS A 83 -36.20 8.13 -22.18
N LYS A 84 -35.41 7.09 -22.44
CA LYS A 84 -34.11 7.28 -23.08
C LYS A 84 -34.23 7.86 -24.50
N LEU A 85 -33.31 8.75 -24.86
CA LEU A 85 -33.30 9.42 -26.16
C LEU A 85 -32.03 9.13 -26.95
N ASP A 86 -32.21 8.60 -28.16
CA ASP A 86 -31.11 8.42 -29.13
C ASP A 86 -31.10 9.59 -30.12
N LEU A 87 -30.15 10.50 -29.96
CA LEU A 87 -30.00 11.70 -30.77
C LEU A 87 -28.70 11.64 -31.58
N THR A 88 -28.29 10.45 -32.03
CA THR A 88 -27.06 10.24 -32.79
C THR A 88 -27.15 10.64 -34.27
N PHE A 89 -28.34 11.01 -34.74
CA PHE A 89 -28.62 11.36 -36.13
C PHE A 89 -28.54 12.87 -36.44
N LEU A 90 -28.18 13.70 -35.46
CA LEU A 90 -28.34 15.15 -35.59
C LEU A 90 -27.36 15.73 -36.61
N LYS A 91 -27.84 16.74 -37.34
CA LYS A 91 -27.04 17.46 -38.32
C LYS A 91 -27.51 18.91 -38.41
N ASP A 92 -26.62 19.84 -38.11
CA ASP A 92 -26.88 21.28 -38.19
C ASP A 92 -28.09 21.71 -37.34
N ILE A 93 -27.98 21.47 -36.03
CA ILE A 93 -29.06 21.64 -35.06
C ILE A 93 -28.69 22.64 -33.97
N GLU A 94 -29.63 23.54 -33.65
CA GLU A 94 -29.52 24.49 -32.55
C GLU A 94 -30.66 24.31 -31.53
N VAL A 95 -30.31 23.99 -30.29
CA VAL A 95 -31.21 23.80 -29.14
C VAL A 95 -31.14 25.06 -28.27
N GLN A 96 -32.19 25.87 -28.29
CA GLN A 96 -32.32 26.97 -27.33
C GLN A 96 -33.00 26.46 -26.03
N LEU A 97 -32.23 26.39 -24.94
CA LEU A 97 -32.65 25.96 -23.60
C LEU A 97 -32.72 27.17 -22.65
N ASP A 98 -33.92 27.72 -22.49
CA ASP A 98 -34.20 28.81 -21.53
C ASP A 98 -35.08 28.37 -20.34
N GLY A 99 -35.78 27.24 -20.49
CA GLY A 99 -36.58 26.59 -19.45
C GLY A 99 -35.80 25.61 -18.57
N GLU A 100 -36.50 24.73 -17.88
CA GLU A 100 -35.92 23.59 -17.15
C GLU A 100 -36.21 22.29 -17.93
N LEU A 101 -35.16 21.60 -18.36
CA LEU A 101 -35.24 20.20 -18.78
C LEU A 101 -34.90 19.34 -17.57
N LYS A 102 -35.79 18.44 -17.16
CA LYS A 102 -35.61 17.60 -15.97
C LYS A 102 -35.79 16.12 -16.29
N PHE A 103 -34.83 15.29 -15.92
CA PHE A 103 -34.97 13.84 -16.01
C PHE A 103 -35.81 13.28 -14.85
N THR A 104 -36.61 12.25 -15.12
CA THR A 104 -37.28 11.51 -14.05
C THR A 104 -36.25 10.77 -13.21
N ASN A 105 -36.53 10.60 -11.90
CA ASN A 105 -35.74 9.74 -11.01
C ASN A 105 -36.40 8.35 -10.87
N ASP A 106 -36.95 7.83 -11.97
CA ASP A 106 -37.51 6.48 -12.04
C ASP A 106 -36.35 5.48 -12.17
N VAL A 107 -35.71 5.20 -11.04
CA VAL A 107 -34.52 4.32 -10.98
C VAL A 107 -34.79 2.95 -11.62
N PRO A 108 -35.88 2.22 -11.30
CA PRO A 108 -36.16 0.94 -11.96
C PRO A 108 -36.23 1.04 -13.49
N TYR A 109 -36.87 2.10 -14.02
CA TYR A 109 -36.91 2.31 -15.45
C TYR A 109 -35.51 2.52 -16.04
N TRP A 110 -34.70 3.42 -15.46
CA TRP A 110 -33.39 3.76 -15.98
C TRP A 110 -32.36 2.64 -15.84
N GLN A 111 -32.43 1.82 -14.80
CA GLN A 111 -31.63 0.59 -14.69
C GLN A 111 -31.93 -0.38 -15.85
N ALA A 112 -33.20 -0.50 -16.26
CA ALA A 112 -33.61 -1.37 -17.35
C ALA A 112 -33.50 -0.73 -18.75
N ASN A 113 -33.55 0.60 -18.86
CA ASN A 113 -33.71 1.33 -20.12
C ASN A 113 -32.72 2.49 -20.23
N ASN A 114 -31.47 2.16 -20.52
CA ASN A 114 -30.40 3.15 -20.68
C ASN A 114 -29.56 2.89 -21.95
N PHE A 115 -28.53 3.70 -22.11
CA PHE A 115 -27.36 3.40 -22.94
C PHE A 115 -26.19 3.06 -22.01
N TYR A 116 -25.64 1.87 -22.17
CA TYR A 116 -24.54 1.35 -21.35
C TYR A 116 -23.19 1.61 -22.03
N TYR A 117 -22.19 1.95 -21.23
CA TYR A 117 -20.79 2.12 -21.65
C TYR A 117 -19.89 1.25 -20.78
N ASP A 118 -19.11 0.38 -21.43
CA ASP A 118 -18.17 -0.53 -20.75
C ASP A 118 -17.10 0.23 -19.97
N PHE A 119 -16.67 1.38 -20.49
CA PHE A 119 -15.69 2.24 -19.84
C PHE A 119 -16.21 2.72 -18.49
N GLN A 120 -15.60 2.19 -17.42
CA GLN A 120 -15.95 2.44 -16.02
C GLN A 120 -17.44 2.20 -15.68
N LYS A 121 -18.07 1.23 -16.39
CA LYS A 121 -19.41 0.70 -16.12
C LYS A 121 -20.48 1.79 -15.89
N SER A 122 -20.65 2.69 -16.84
CA SER A 122 -21.57 3.82 -16.73
C SER A 122 -22.80 3.68 -17.61
N ILE A 123 -23.90 4.34 -17.24
CA ILE A 123 -25.10 4.43 -18.07
C ILE A 123 -25.42 5.89 -18.40
N SER A 124 -26.30 6.15 -19.37
CA SER A 124 -26.78 7.51 -19.66
C SER A 124 -28.27 7.57 -20.00
N PHE A 125 -28.86 8.73 -19.72
CA PHE A 125 -30.23 9.08 -20.11
C PHE A 125 -30.41 9.20 -21.63
N TRP A 126 -29.39 9.68 -22.33
CA TRP A 126 -29.46 10.01 -23.75
C TRP A 126 -28.07 10.03 -24.38
N ARG A 127 -28.01 10.04 -25.71
CA ARG A 127 -26.75 10.20 -26.45
C ARG A 127 -26.91 11.16 -27.61
N TRP A 128 -26.01 12.14 -27.70
CA TRP A 128 -25.97 13.15 -28.76
C TRP A 128 -24.86 12.82 -29.75
N GLY A 129 -25.20 12.72 -31.04
CA GLY A 129 -24.23 12.37 -32.08
C GLY A 129 -24.56 12.99 -33.42
N GLY A 130 -23.61 12.92 -34.35
CA GLY A 130 -23.68 13.58 -35.65
C GLY A 130 -22.85 14.86 -35.69
N GLU A 131 -23.30 15.89 -36.42
CA GLU A 131 -22.46 17.06 -36.72
C GLU A 131 -23.18 18.40 -36.52
N ASP A 132 -22.42 19.43 -36.13
CA ASP A 132 -22.90 20.82 -35.99
C ASP A 132 -24.07 20.92 -35.00
N ILE A 133 -23.79 20.63 -33.72
CA ILE A 133 -24.78 20.64 -32.64
C ILE A 133 -24.49 21.81 -31.72
N LYS A 134 -25.43 22.74 -31.58
CA LYS A 134 -25.34 23.84 -30.63
C LYS A 134 -26.46 23.77 -29.59
N ILE A 135 -26.10 23.87 -28.32
CA ILE A 135 -27.03 24.03 -27.20
C ILE A 135 -26.72 25.37 -26.55
N PHE A 136 -27.71 26.25 -26.40
CA PHE A 136 -27.49 27.57 -25.83
C PHE A 136 -28.71 28.10 -25.09
N GLY A 137 -28.52 29.07 -24.21
CA GLY A 137 -29.62 29.77 -23.54
C GLY A 137 -29.28 30.11 -22.10
N SER A 138 -30.30 30.33 -21.27
CA SER A 138 -30.12 30.62 -19.83
C SER A 138 -30.85 29.61 -18.92
N GLY A 139 -31.24 28.46 -19.48
CA GLY A 139 -32.05 27.45 -18.81
C GLY A 139 -31.24 26.45 -17.99
N THR A 140 -31.93 25.45 -17.47
CA THR A 140 -31.36 24.42 -16.60
C THR A 140 -31.56 23.03 -17.20
N LEU A 141 -30.48 22.25 -17.26
CA LEU A 141 -30.47 20.81 -17.51
C LEU A 141 -30.33 20.08 -16.17
N ASN A 142 -31.41 19.49 -15.67
CA ASN A 142 -31.53 18.93 -14.33
C ASN A 142 -31.58 17.39 -14.35
N GLY A 143 -30.54 16.75 -13.80
CA GLY A 143 -30.42 15.30 -13.70
C GLY A 143 -31.24 14.65 -12.59
N ASN A 144 -31.82 15.46 -11.69
CA ASN A 144 -32.65 15.00 -10.58
C ASN A 144 -31.92 13.99 -9.66
N GLY A 145 -30.64 14.26 -9.38
CA GLY A 145 -29.67 13.37 -8.74
C GLY A 145 -29.95 12.91 -7.31
N GLN A 146 -30.76 13.62 -6.51
CA GLN A 146 -30.87 13.37 -5.06
C GLN A 146 -31.17 11.92 -4.68
N ARG A 147 -32.11 11.28 -5.40
CA ARG A 147 -32.47 9.89 -5.15
C ARG A 147 -31.30 8.95 -5.42
N TRP A 148 -30.57 9.21 -6.51
CA TRP A 148 -29.40 8.45 -6.91
C TRP A 148 -28.27 8.57 -5.88
N TYR A 149 -28.06 9.77 -5.30
CA TYR A 149 -27.08 9.96 -4.23
C TYR A 149 -27.45 9.15 -2.99
N ASN A 150 -28.73 9.16 -2.60
CA ASN A 150 -29.20 8.42 -1.43
C ASN A 150 -29.04 6.90 -1.61
N GLU A 151 -29.40 6.38 -2.78
CA GLU A 151 -29.35 4.94 -3.07
C GLU A 151 -27.91 4.44 -3.30
N PHE A 152 -26.99 5.31 -3.71
CA PHE A 152 -25.58 4.98 -3.91
C PHE A 152 -24.68 5.25 -2.69
N ALA A 153 -25.25 5.80 -1.60
CA ALA A 153 -24.47 6.09 -0.40
C ALA A 153 -23.79 4.82 0.13
N GLY A 154 -22.49 4.89 0.38
CA GLY A 154 -21.67 3.75 0.83
C GLY A 154 -21.16 2.83 -0.28
N GLN A 155 -21.49 3.08 -1.56
CA GLN A 155 -21.01 2.29 -2.70
C GLN A 155 -19.89 3.02 -3.47
N GLU A 156 -19.16 2.27 -4.28
CA GLU A 156 -18.07 2.77 -5.14
C GLU A 156 -18.27 2.36 -6.61
N ILE A 157 -17.97 3.26 -7.55
CA ILE A 157 -18.29 3.03 -8.97
C ILE A 157 -17.40 1.93 -9.59
N LEU A 158 -16.18 1.80 -9.08
CA LEU A 158 -15.19 0.83 -9.54
C LEU A 158 -15.26 -0.51 -8.80
N ASP A 159 -16.18 -0.68 -7.85
CA ASP A 159 -16.43 -1.98 -7.22
C ASP A 159 -16.82 -3.02 -8.30
N PRO A 160 -16.08 -4.13 -8.43
CA PRO A 160 -16.39 -5.21 -9.37
C PRO A 160 -17.83 -5.73 -9.25
N ASN A 161 -18.39 -5.73 -8.03
CA ASN A 161 -19.71 -6.26 -7.69
C ASN A 161 -20.84 -5.22 -7.81
N ASN A 162 -20.51 -3.97 -8.13
CA ASN A 162 -21.51 -2.92 -8.29
C ASN A 162 -22.48 -3.25 -9.45
N LYS A 163 -23.76 -3.44 -9.11
CA LYS A 163 -24.88 -3.64 -10.06
C LYS A 163 -25.78 -2.42 -10.20
N TYR A 164 -25.46 -1.32 -9.52
CA TYR A 164 -26.23 -0.09 -9.50
C TYR A 164 -25.52 1.01 -10.30
N TYR A 165 -25.87 1.14 -11.57
CA TYR A 165 -25.27 2.15 -12.44
C TYR A 165 -26.09 3.45 -12.41
N ARG A 166 -25.40 4.59 -12.33
CA ARG A 166 -26.03 5.92 -12.29
C ARG A 166 -25.90 6.60 -13.66
N PRO A 167 -26.95 7.29 -14.15
CA PRO A 167 -26.92 7.91 -15.47
C PRO A 167 -26.13 9.22 -15.52
N ILE A 168 -25.24 9.31 -16.52
CA ILE A 168 -24.51 10.52 -16.90
C ILE A 168 -25.48 11.54 -17.52
N LEU A 169 -25.38 12.79 -17.10
CA LEU A 169 -26.34 13.84 -17.46
C LEU A 169 -26.27 14.26 -18.93
N PHE A 170 -25.08 14.45 -19.49
CA PHE A 170 -24.90 14.84 -20.88
C PHE A 170 -23.80 14.01 -21.54
N VAL A 171 -24.18 13.28 -22.60
CA VAL A 171 -23.25 12.41 -23.34
C VAL A 171 -23.24 12.76 -24.81
N THR A 172 -22.04 12.90 -25.37
CA THR A 172 -21.84 12.89 -26.82
C THR A 172 -21.20 11.59 -27.26
N GLU A 173 -21.66 11.04 -28.38
CA GLU A 173 -21.15 9.80 -28.98
C GLU A 173 -21.00 10.00 -30.49
N ASN A 174 -19.79 9.82 -31.01
CA ASN A 174 -19.47 9.99 -32.44
C ASN A 174 -19.94 11.37 -32.96
N ALA A 175 -19.68 12.42 -32.19
CA ALA A 175 -20.11 13.78 -32.52
C ALA A 175 -18.97 14.64 -33.07
N THR A 176 -19.29 15.65 -33.87
CA THR A 176 -18.31 16.61 -34.37
C THR A 176 -18.88 18.03 -34.35
N ARG A 177 -18.09 19.02 -33.89
CA ARG A 177 -18.51 20.42 -33.77
C ARG A 177 -19.73 20.56 -32.85
N VAL A 178 -19.51 20.30 -31.57
CA VAL A 178 -20.53 20.44 -30.52
C VAL A 178 -20.23 21.67 -29.68
N SER A 179 -21.20 22.57 -29.50
CA SER A 179 -21.04 23.76 -28.65
C SER A 179 -22.15 23.91 -27.63
N VAL A 180 -21.81 24.12 -26.35
CA VAL A 180 -22.75 24.36 -25.26
C VAL A 180 -22.46 25.72 -24.62
N GLU A 181 -23.47 26.60 -24.52
CA GLU A 181 -23.29 28.00 -24.13
C GLU A 181 -24.36 28.49 -23.13
N GLY A 182 -23.95 29.05 -21.99
CA GLY A 182 -24.83 29.86 -21.12
C GLY A 182 -25.78 29.09 -20.17
N ILE A 183 -25.89 27.77 -20.29
CA ILE A 183 -26.85 26.98 -19.52
C ILE A 183 -26.31 26.57 -18.14
N THR A 184 -27.21 26.17 -17.25
CA THR A 184 -26.88 25.52 -15.97
C THR A 184 -27.11 24.01 -16.07
N GLN A 185 -26.16 23.20 -15.63
CA GLN A 185 -26.29 21.76 -15.44
C GLN A 185 -26.40 21.48 -13.94
N LEU A 186 -27.49 20.84 -13.53
CA LEU A 186 -27.89 20.74 -12.14
C LEU A 186 -28.09 19.28 -11.71
N ASN A 187 -27.50 18.92 -10.58
CA ASN A 187 -27.72 17.65 -9.87
C ASN A 187 -27.63 16.44 -10.80
N SER A 188 -26.48 16.28 -11.46
CA SER A 188 -26.17 15.07 -12.23
C SER A 188 -26.14 13.85 -11.30
N PRO A 189 -26.78 12.71 -11.64
CA PRO A 189 -26.71 11.49 -10.83
C PRO A 189 -25.30 10.90 -10.70
N CYS A 190 -24.48 11.04 -11.75
CA CYS A 190 -23.08 10.63 -11.84
C CYS A 190 -22.31 11.74 -12.58
N TRP A 191 -21.38 11.40 -13.47
CA TRP A 191 -20.65 12.38 -14.29
C TRP A 191 -21.61 13.32 -15.00
N THR A 192 -21.22 14.58 -15.11
CA THR A 192 -22.06 15.62 -15.70
C THR A 192 -21.95 15.60 -17.23
N ASN A 193 -20.72 15.62 -17.75
CA ASN A 193 -20.46 15.61 -19.19
C ASN A 193 -19.48 14.49 -19.55
N PHE A 194 -19.86 13.62 -20.49
CA PHE A 194 -18.98 12.58 -21.01
C PHE A 194 -18.95 12.59 -22.55
N PHE A 195 -17.76 12.67 -23.12
CA PHE A 195 -17.58 12.78 -24.56
C PHE A 195 -16.86 11.56 -25.12
N VAL A 196 -17.53 10.81 -25.99
CA VAL A 196 -17.05 9.53 -26.52
C VAL A 196 -16.85 9.64 -28.02
N ARG A 197 -15.60 9.51 -28.49
CA ARG A 197 -15.26 9.58 -29.92
C ARG A 197 -15.76 10.89 -30.54
N THR A 198 -15.56 11.99 -29.83
CA THR A 198 -16.07 13.32 -30.19
C THR A 198 -14.93 14.24 -30.62
N LYS A 199 -15.20 15.07 -31.63
CA LYS A 199 -14.24 16.03 -32.16
C LYS A 199 -14.77 17.46 -32.10
N ASP A 200 -13.91 18.42 -31.77
CA ASP A 200 -14.19 19.86 -31.74
C ASP A 200 -15.42 20.18 -30.85
N ILE A 201 -15.27 20.01 -29.53
CA ILE A 201 -16.31 20.31 -28.55
C ILE A 201 -15.95 21.54 -27.71
N SER A 202 -16.92 22.44 -27.50
CA SER A 202 -16.71 23.68 -26.75
C SER A 202 -17.81 23.95 -25.72
N PHE A 203 -17.42 24.33 -24.51
CA PHE A 203 -18.30 24.82 -23.46
C PHE A 203 -17.92 26.26 -23.11
N ASP A 204 -18.88 27.17 -23.11
CA ASP A 204 -18.66 28.56 -22.72
C ASP A 204 -19.76 29.07 -21.77
N ASN A 205 -19.37 29.76 -20.71
CA ASN A 205 -20.30 30.37 -19.75
C ASN A 205 -21.32 29.35 -19.18
N VAL A 206 -20.86 28.14 -18.85
CA VAL A 206 -21.69 27.08 -18.27
C VAL A 206 -21.52 27.04 -16.76
N PHE A 207 -22.60 26.76 -16.03
CA PHE A 207 -22.54 26.50 -14.60
C PHE A 207 -22.94 25.07 -14.29
N ILE A 208 -22.03 24.30 -13.71
CA ILE A 208 -22.24 22.92 -13.27
C ILE A 208 -22.34 22.93 -11.75
N HIS A 209 -23.43 22.42 -11.21
CA HIS A 209 -23.66 22.42 -9.78
C HIS A 209 -24.38 21.15 -9.34
N ALA A 210 -23.86 20.49 -8.30
CA ALA A 210 -24.49 19.34 -7.67
C ALA A 210 -24.45 19.50 -6.15
N PHE A 211 -25.61 19.34 -5.51
CA PHE A 211 -25.70 19.36 -4.05
C PHE A 211 -26.62 18.26 -3.56
N SER A 212 -26.38 17.82 -2.33
CA SER A 212 -27.25 16.89 -1.64
C SER A 212 -28.01 17.58 -0.52
N THR A 213 -29.30 17.26 -0.40
CA THR A 213 -30.12 17.61 0.77
C THR A 213 -29.92 16.64 1.94
N ASN A 214 -29.09 15.60 1.76
CA ASN A 214 -28.76 14.59 2.77
C ASN A 214 -27.24 14.58 2.99
N ALA A 215 -26.80 15.00 4.18
CA ALA A 215 -25.38 15.10 4.51
C ALA A 215 -24.64 13.76 4.46
N SER A 216 -25.33 12.64 4.68
CA SER A 216 -24.76 11.29 4.61
C SER A 216 -24.70 10.72 3.19
N ALA A 217 -25.22 11.45 2.20
CA ALA A 217 -25.29 11.00 0.80
C ALA A 217 -24.82 12.14 -0.12
N LEU A 218 -23.50 12.36 -0.15
CA LEU A 218 -22.88 13.40 -0.97
C LEU A 218 -22.99 13.08 -2.48
N PRO A 219 -22.93 14.09 -3.36
CA PRO A 219 -22.95 13.91 -4.81
C PRO A 219 -21.60 13.32 -5.32
N LYS A 220 -21.28 12.08 -4.94
CA LYS A 220 -20.06 11.36 -5.36
C LYS A 220 -20.02 11.15 -6.88
N ASN A 221 -18.82 11.22 -7.48
CA ASN A 221 -18.58 10.97 -8.91
C ASN A 221 -19.45 11.85 -9.81
N THR A 222 -19.59 13.13 -9.45
CA THR A 222 -20.34 14.13 -10.22
C THR A 222 -19.45 14.98 -11.12
N ASP A 223 -18.41 14.36 -11.66
CA ASP A 223 -17.35 14.91 -12.50
C ASP A 223 -17.88 15.95 -13.51
N GLY A 224 -17.13 17.04 -13.68
CA GLY A 224 -17.53 18.14 -14.56
C GLY A 224 -17.44 17.76 -16.03
N PHE A 225 -16.27 17.27 -16.45
CA PHE A 225 -15.94 16.97 -17.84
C PHE A 225 -15.06 15.73 -17.98
N ASP A 226 -15.61 14.67 -18.56
CA ASP A 226 -14.92 13.43 -18.88
C ASP A 226 -14.85 13.23 -20.40
N THR A 227 -13.76 12.62 -20.85
CA THR A 227 -13.49 12.40 -22.28
C THR A 227 -13.04 10.97 -22.50
N LEU A 228 -13.33 10.41 -23.68
CA LEU A 228 -12.81 9.12 -24.11
C LEU A 228 -12.66 9.15 -25.63
N ASN A 229 -11.43 9.06 -26.13
CA ASN A 229 -11.10 9.22 -27.55
C ASN A 229 -11.57 10.57 -28.11
N VAL A 230 -11.07 11.68 -27.57
CA VAL A 230 -11.50 13.05 -27.92
C VAL A 230 -10.37 13.85 -28.55
N ASP A 231 -10.70 14.60 -29.60
CA ASP A 231 -9.77 15.54 -30.25
C ASP A 231 -10.40 16.93 -30.29
N GLY A 232 -9.85 17.88 -29.53
CA GLY A 232 -10.36 19.24 -29.46
C GLY A 232 -11.46 19.41 -28.40
N LEU A 233 -11.06 19.71 -27.16
CA LEU A 233 -11.98 20.13 -26.09
C LEU A 233 -11.63 21.56 -25.67
N THR A 234 -12.61 22.46 -25.71
CA THR A 234 -12.48 23.84 -25.23
C THR A 234 -13.45 24.09 -24.08
N VAL A 235 -12.97 24.55 -22.93
CA VAL A 235 -13.82 24.95 -21.79
C VAL A 235 -13.45 26.36 -21.37
N THR A 236 -14.39 27.30 -21.49
CA THR A 236 -14.18 28.70 -21.14
C THR A 236 -15.25 29.25 -20.21
N ASN A 237 -14.85 30.17 -19.34
CA ASN A 237 -15.75 30.95 -18.47
C ASN A 237 -16.75 30.08 -17.67
N THR A 238 -16.30 28.91 -17.23
CA THR A 238 -17.17 27.88 -16.65
C THR A 238 -16.98 27.79 -15.14
N ARG A 239 -18.07 27.49 -14.43
CA ARG A 239 -18.08 27.28 -12.98
C ARG A 239 -18.54 25.86 -12.66
N VAL A 240 -17.85 25.21 -11.73
CA VAL A 240 -18.07 23.81 -11.37
C VAL A 240 -18.06 23.70 -9.84
N ASP A 241 -19.17 23.23 -9.28
CA ASP A 241 -19.40 23.10 -7.83
C ASP A 241 -20.08 21.75 -7.57
N ILE A 242 -19.26 20.71 -7.39
CA ILE A 242 -19.63 19.29 -7.44
C ILE A 242 -18.80 18.48 -6.44
N GLY A 243 -18.99 17.16 -6.37
CA GLY A 243 -18.27 16.27 -5.45
C GLY A 243 -17.18 15.38 -6.06
N ASP A 244 -16.61 15.71 -7.23
CA ASP A 244 -15.51 14.95 -7.84
C ASP A 244 -14.67 15.82 -8.80
N ASP A 245 -13.93 15.24 -9.76
CA ASP A 245 -13.04 15.94 -10.70
C ASP A 245 -13.74 17.09 -11.45
N CYS A 246 -13.15 18.28 -11.44
CA CYS A 246 -13.66 19.43 -12.18
C CYS A 246 -13.49 19.26 -13.70
N LEU A 247 -12.38 18.65 -14.10
CA LEU A 247 -11.99 18.34 -15.47
C LEU A 247 -11.15 17.07 -15.43
N SER A 248 -11.54 16.06 -16.21
CA SER A 248 -10.90 14.74 -16.21
C SER A 248 -10.67 14.18 -17.63
N PRO A 249 -9.61 14.63 -18.33
CA PRO A 249 -9.23 14.03 -19.60
C PRO A 249 -8.88 12.55 -19.40
N LYS A 250 -9.59 11.61 -20.04
CA LYS A 250 -9.31 10.16 -19.95
C LYS A 250 -8.63 9.69 -21.26
N PRO A 251 -8.43 8.36 -21.48
CA PRO A 251 -7.66 7.86 -22.62
C PRO A 251 -7.96 8.47 -23.98
N ASN A 252 -6.88 8.66 -24.75
CA ASN A 252 -6.85 9.13 -26.13
C ASN A 252 -7.48 10.51 -26.30
N THR A 253 -7.11 11.42 -25.40
CA THR A 253 -7.61 12.80 -25.43
C THR A 253 -6.51 13.75 -25.86
N THR A 254 -6.77 14.55 -26.89
CA THR A 254 -5.79 15.49 -27.45
C THR A 254 -6.38 16.87 -27.68
N ASN A 255 -5.52 17.90 -27.68
CA ASN A 255 -5.87 19.28 -28.00
C ASN A 255 -6.94 19.85 -27.05
N VAL A 256 -6.60 19.93 -25.76
CA VAL A 256 -7.49 20.44 -24.71
C VAL A 256 -7.08 21.87 -24.36
N PHE A 257 -8.03 22.79 -24.39
CA PHE A 257 -7.84 24.19 -24.00
C PHE A 257 -8.87 24.58 -22.93
N VAL A 258 -8.39 25.04 -21.78
CA VAL A 258 -9.24 25.46 -20.66
C VAL A 258 -8.81 26.84 -20.20
N GLN A 259 -9.77 27.76 -20.08
CA GLN A 259 -9.51 29.11 -19.61
C GLN A 259 -10.63 29.68 -18.76
N ASN A 260 -10.31 30.39 -17.68
CA ASN A 260 -11.29 31.01 -16.78
C ASN A 260 -12.27 29.97 -16.19
N LEU A 261 -11.72 28.87 -15.67
CA LEU A 261 -12.45 27.82 -14.97
C LEU A 261 -12.43 28.08 -13.47
N TRP A 262 -13.57 27.94 -12.81
CA TRP A 262 -13.68 28.04 -11.36
C TRP A 262 -14.26 26.73 -10.82
N CYS A 263 -13.53 26.08 -9.92
CA CYS A 263 -13.88 24.80 -9.32
C CYS A 263 -13.98 24.96 -7.79
N ASN A 264 -15.03 24.42 -7.19
CA ASN A 264 -15.22 24.41 -5.74
C ASN A 264 -15.68 23.04 -5.24
N GLY A 265 -15.06 22.55 -4.16
CA GLY A 265 -15.42 21.25 -3.57
C GLY A 265 -15.01 20.03 -4.42
N THR A 266 -14.20 20.24 -5.45
CA THR A 266 -13.88 19.23 -6.47
C THR A 266 -12.61 18.43 -6.15
N HIS A 267 -12.36 17.35 -6.90
CA HIS A 267 -11.07 16.67 -6.94
C HIS A 267 -10.07 17.31 -7.91
N GLY A 268 -10.31 18.57 -8.34
CA GLY A 268 -9.37 19.36 -9.11
C GLY A 268 -9.44 19.16 -10.62
N THR A 269 -8.46 19.72 -11.30
CA THR A 269 -8.23 19.49 -12.74
C THR A 269 -7.27 18.31 -12.88
N SER A 270 -7.86 17.12 -13.02
CA SER A 270 -7.18 15.83 -12.85
C SER A 270 -7.10 15.07 -14.17
N MET A 271 -5.93 14.98 -14.79
CA MET A 271 -5.79 14.17 -16.01
C MET A 271 -5.65 12.69 -15.68
N GLY A 272 -6.49 11.88 -16.30
CA GLY A 272 -6.56 10.43 -16.13
C GLY A 272 -7.70 9.96 -15.22
N SER A 273 -7.62 8.79 -14.63
CA SER A 273 -6.49 7.87 -14.74
C SER A 273 -6.38 7.26 -16.14
N ILE A 274 -5.14 7.08 -16.60
CA ILE A 274 -4.84 6.38 -17.86
C ILE A 274 -3.91 5.20 -17.62
N GLY A 275 -3.84 4.27 -18.57
CA GLY A 275 -3.11 3.02 -18.43
C GLY A 275 -3.92 1.96 -17.68
N GLN A 276 -5.24 2.07 -17.61
CA GLN A 276 -6.06 1.16 -16.80
C GLN A 276 -6.11 -0.27 -17.38
N TYR A 277 -6.21 -0.40 -18.70
CA TYR A 277 -6.57 -1.67 -19.33
C TYR A 277 -5.38 -2.36 -20.00
N PRO A 278 -5.12 -3.66 -19.71
CA PRO A 278 -4.01 -4.42 -20.29
C PRO A 278 -3.94 -4.33 -21.82
N GLY A 279 -2.73 -4.10 -22.35
CA GLY A 279 -2.49 -4.05 -23.79
C GLY A 279 -3.06 -2.82 -24.51
N VAL A 280 -3.77 -1.94 -23.81
CA VAL A 280 -4.30 -0.70 -24.35
C VAL A 280 -3.26 0.40 -24.23
N MET A 281 -3.06 1.12 -25.33
CA MET A 281 -2.27 2.34 -25.34
C MET A 281 -3.17 3.54 -25.07
N ASP A 282 -2.89 4.27 -23.99
CA ASP A 282 -3.62 5.48 -23.62
C ASP A 282 -2.73 6.72 -23.77
N ILE A 283 -3.26 7.77 -24.40
CA ILE A 283 -2.55 9.06 -24.50
C ILE A 283 -3.37 10.24 -24.00
N ILE A 284 -2.69 11.22 -23.41
CA ILE A 284 -3.21 12.58 -23.21
C ILE A 284 -2.16 13.57 -23.73
N GLU A 285 -2.49 14.37 -24.75
CA GLU A 285 -1.51 15.28 -25.37
C GLU A 285 -2.04 16.67 -25.70
N ASN A 286 -1.15 17.66 -25.67
CA ASN A 286 -1.43 19.05 -26.03
C ASN A 286 -2.55 19.65 -25.17
N VAL A 287 -2.30 19.76 -23.87
CA VAL A 287 -3.26 20.32 -22.91
C VAL A 287 -2.76 21.67 -22.40
N TRP A 288 -3.62 22.68 -22.49
CA TRP A 288 -3.35 24.03 -21.99
C TRP A 288 -4.46 24.47 -21.04
N ILE A 289 -4.13 24.64 -19.76
CA ILE A 289 -5.06 25.04 -18.70
C ILE A 289 -4.55 26.36 -18.11
N GLU A 290 -5.34 27.43 -18.25
CA GLU A 290 -4.93 28.78 -17.86
C GLU A 290 -6.00 29.54 -17.07
N ASN A 291 -5.59 30.37 -16.10
CA ASN A 291 -6.49 31.21 -15.31
C ASN A 291 -7.60 30.40 -14.63
N VAL A 292 -7.19 29.41 -13.83
CA VAL A 292 -8.12 28.53 -13.11
C VAL A 292 -8.08 28.83 -11.62
N THR A 293 -9.24 28.81 -10.97
CA THR A 293 -9.37 28.94 -9.52
C THR A 293 -9.92 27.64 -8.94
N LEU A 294 -9.20 27.04 -7.99
CA LEU A 294 -9.50 25.77 -7.34
C LEU A 294 -9.67 26.01 -5.85
N LEU A 295 -10.87 25.80 -5.33
CA LEU A 295 -11.22 26.11 -3.93
C LEU A 295 -11.74 24.87 -3.21
N ASN A 296 -11.36 24.70 -1.95
CA ASN A 296 -11.96 23.71 -1.04
C ASN A 296 -11.96 22.27 -1.59
N GLY A 297 -10.95 21.93 -2.40
CA GLY A 297 -10.89 20.66 -3.12
C GLY A 297 -9.95 19.65 -2.47
N GLU A 298 -10.05 18.40 -2.90
CA GLU A 298 -9.06 17.37 -2.51
C GLU A 298 -7.74 17.58 -3.27
N ASN A 299 -7.82 17.90 -4.56
CA ASN A 299 -6.62 18.09 -5.38
C ASN A 299 -6.75 19.35 -6.23
N GLY A 300 -5.61 19.94 -6.59
CA GLY A 300 -5.50 21.08 -7.48
C GLY A 300 -5.22 20.65 -8.91
N ALA A 301 -3.98 20.86 -9.37
CA ALA A 301 -3.49 20.36 -10.65
C ALA A 301 -2.98 18.92 -10.46
N ARG A 302 -3.69 17.92 -11.02
CA ARG A 302 -3.39 16.49 -10.79
C ARG A 302 -3.17 15.74 -12.09
N LEU A 303 -2.18 14.84 -12.09
CA LEU A 303 -1.92 13.86 -13.14
C LEU A 303 -1.93 12.46 -12.50
N LYS A 304 -2.69 11.53 -13.05
CA LYS A 304 -2.85 10.18 -12.49
C LYS A 304 -2.68 9.07 -13.54
N ALA A 305 -1.84 8.08 -13.26
CA ALA A 305 -1.66 6.90 -14.10
C ALA A 305 -1.64 5.61 -13.28
N TRP A 306 -2.25 4.56 -13.83
CA TRP A 306 -2.29 3.24 -13.21
C TRP A 306 -0.90 2.58 -13.19
N ALA A 307 -0.64 1.85 -12.10
CA ALA A 307 0.42 0.85 -11.96
C ALA A 307 -0.22 -0.51 -11.69
N GLY A 308 0.54 -1.60 -11.73
CA GLY A 308 0.05 -2.95 -11.44
C GLY A 308 0.37 -3.99 -12.52
N PRO A 309 0.18 -5.29 -12.24
CA PRO A 309 0.58 -6.38 -13.15
C PRO A 309 -0.20 -6.36 -14.47
N ASN A 310 -1.48 -5.98 -14.39
CA ASN A 310 -2.44 -6.02 -15.48
C ASN A 310 -2.89 -4.61 -15.87
N VAL A 311 -1.93 -3.78 -16.29
CA VAL A 311 -2.18 -2.40 -16.72
C VAL A 311 -1.81 -2.14 -18.18
N GLY A 312 -2.37 -1.07 -18.72
CA GLY A 312 -2.04 -0.53 -20.02
C GLY A 312 -0.71 0.21 -20.02
N TYR A 313 -0.42 0.87 -21.14
CA TYR A 313 0.79 1.68 -21.33
C TYR A 313 0.44 2.97 -22.06
N GLY A 314 1.33 3.96 -22.05
CA GLY A 314 0.91 5.24 -22.62
C GLY A 314 1.82 6.42 -22.38
N ARG A 315 1.25 7.61 -22.54
CA ARG A 315 1.92 8.85 -22.17
C ARG A 315 0.95 9.99 -21.87
N ILE A 316 1.36 10.86 -20.96
CA ILE A 316 0.88 12.24 -20.85
C ILE A 316 2.00 13.15 -21.34
N ASN A 317 1.73 13.97 -22.36
CA ASN A 317 2.77 14.76 -23.00
C ASN A 317 2.29 16.17 -23.38
N ASN A 318 3.17 17.15 -23.22
CA ASN A 318 2.92 18.55 -23.59
C ASN A 318 1.68 19.12 -22.87
N VAL A 319 1.81 19.25 -21.56
CA VAL A 319 0.78 19.77 -20.66
C VAL A 319 1.26 21.04 -19.98
N THR A 320 0.43 22.08 -19.97
CA THR A 320 0.72 23.33 -19.27
C THR A 320 -0.43 23.70 -18.34
N TYR A 321 -0.11 23.88 -17.07
CA TYR A 321 -0.93 24.56 -16.07
C TYR A 321 -0.35 25.95 -15.83
N LYS A 322 -1.12 27.00 -16.08
CA LYS A 322 -0.65 28.38 -15.99
C LYS A 322 -1.63 29.29 -15.24
N ASN A 323 -1.12 30.15 -14.36
CA ASN A 323 -1.94 31.09 -13.59
C ASN A 323 -3.06 30.36 -12.82
N ILE A 324 -2.66 29.46 -11.92
CA ILE A 324 -3.60 28.66 -11.13
C ILE A 324 -3.66 29.23 -9.71
N HIS A 325 -4.84 29.65 -9.29
CA HIS A 325 -5.10 30.04 -7.91
C HIS A 325 -5.68 28.84 -7.15
N VAL A 326 -5.01 28.42 -6.08
CA VAL A 326 -5.44 27.31 -5.23
C VAL A 326 -5.67 27.81 -3.81
N GLU A 327 -6.83 27.53 -3.22
CA GLU A 327 -7.13 27.93 -1.84
C GLU A 327 -7.81 26.79 -1.10
N ASN A 328 -7.35 26.52 0.13
CA ASN A 328 -7.89 25.48 1.01
C ASN A 328 -8.05 24.12 0.31
N THR A 329 -7.03 23.70 -0.44
CA THR A 329 -7.04 22.43 -1.20
C THR A 329 -6.05 21.45 -0.59
N ASP A 330 -6.42 20.18 -0.39
CA ASP A 330 -5.56 19.22 0.31
C ASP A 330 -4.21 19.02 -0.39
N ASN A 331 -4.24 18.72 -1.70
CA ASN A 331 -3.05 18.52 -2.52
C ASN A 331 -3.02 19.49 -3.72
N PRO A 332 -2.39 20.68 -3.59
CA PRO A 332 -2.43 21.68 -4.66
C PRO A 332 -1.83 21.25 -6.00
N ILE A 333 -0.73 20.48 -5.99
CA ILE A 333 -0.10 19.94 -7.19
C ILE A 333 0.21 18.47 -6.93
N VAL A 334 -0.24 17.59 -7.83
CA VAL A 334 -0.07 16.14 -7.70
C VAL A 334 0.34 15.53 -9.04
N LEU A 335 1.35 14.68 -8.99
CA LEU A 335 1.67 13.73 -10.04
C LEU A 335 1.79 12.36 -9.37
N ASP A 336 0.87 11.47 -9.71
CA ASP A 336 0.75 10.13 -9.12
C ASP A 336 0.75 9.08 -10.22
N GLN A 337 1.79 8.26 -10.26
CA GLN A 337 1.90 7.12 -11.17
C GLN A 337 1.75 5.77 -10.46
N CYS A 338 1.37 5.76 -9.18
CA CYS A 338 1.03 4.58 -8.41
C CYS A 338 -0.46 4.61 -8.04
N TYR A 339 -1.30 5.02 -8.98
CA TYR A 339 -2.69 5.34 -8.74
C TYR A 339 -3.54 4.11 -8.38
N PHE A 340 -4.57 4.34 -7.55
CA PHE A 340 -5.62 3.38 -7.12
C PHE A 340 -5.22 2.43 -5.98
N ASN A 341 -4.82 2.99 -4.83
CA ASN A 341 -4.49 2.27 -3.60
C ASN A 341 -3.38 1.22 -3.78
N ILE A 342 -2.49 1.44 -4.74
CA ILE A 342 -1.32 0.62 -4.94
C ILE A 342 -0.24 1.16 -4.01
N ASN A 343 0.18 0.35 -3.05
CA ASN A 343 1.27 0.73 -2.16
C ASN A 343 2.59 0.86 -2.94
N ALA A 344 3.57 1.53 -2.34
CA ALA A 344 4.86 1.78 -2.99
C ALA A 344 5.53 0.48 -3.46
N THR A 345 5.36 -0.60 -2.72
CA THR A 345 5.87 -1.96 -2.99
C THR A 345 5.32 -2.55 -4.26
N GLN A 346 4.00 -2.61 -4.35
CA GLN A 346 3.29 -3.15 -5.51
C GLN A 346 3.56 -2.28 -6.73
N CYS A 347 3.69 -0.97 -6.54
CA CYS A 347 4.07 -0.05 -7.61
C CYS A 347 5.52 -0.27 -8.06
N ALA A 348 6.46 -0.59 -7.16
CA ALA A 348 7.83 -0.90 -7.52
C ALA A 348 7.95 -2.24 -8.26
N ALA A 349 7.22 -3.27 -7.83
CA ALA A 349 7.16 -4.58 -8.48
C ALA A 349 6.48 -4.50 -9.86
N TYR A 350 5.42 -3.69 -9.97
CA TYR A 350 4.63 -3.52 -11.17
C TYR A 350 4.42 -2.05 -11.52
N PRO A 351 5.45 -1.38 -12.04
CA PRO A 351 5.39 0.04 -12.26
C PRO A 351 4.45 0.46 -13.38
N SER A 352 4.08 1.74 -13.34
CA SER A 352 3.32 2.35 -14.41
C SER A 352 4.11 2.31 -15.72
N ARG A 353 3.42 1.94 -16.79
CA ARG A 353 3.97 1.96 -18.17
C ARG A 353 3.55 3.22 -18.92
N VAL A 354 3.17 4.26 -18.19
CA VAL A 354 2.73 5.56 -18.73
C VAL A 354 3.82 6.59 -18.50
N ASN A 355 4.32 7.20 -19.58
CA ASN A 355 5.37 8.22 -19.47
C ASN A 355 4.77 9.62 -19.30
N PHE A 356 5.29 10.42 -18.36
CA PHE A 356 4.91 11.82 -18.21
C PHE A 356 6.03 12.72 -18.72
N THR A 357 5.77 13.49 -19.76
CA THR A 357 6.80 14.29 -20.43
C THR A 357 6.35 15.69 -20.78
N ASN A 358 7.25 16.67 -20.71
CA ASN A 358 6.97 18.06 -21.08
C ASN A 358 5.77 18.65 -20.31
N ILE A 359 5.84 18.62 -18.98
CA ILE A 359 4.80 19.10 -18.07
C ILE A 359 5.27 20.42 -17.45
N VAL A 360 4.46 21.46 -17.57
CA VAL A 360 4.79 22.79 -17.05
C VAL A 360 3.75 23.24 -16.05
N PHE A 361 4.19 23.55 -14.84
CA PHE A 361 3.41 24.25 -13.82
C PHE A 361 3.98 25.67 -13.66
N GLU A 362 3.23 26.68 -14.08
CA GLU A 362 3.69 28.07 -14.11
C GLU A 362 2.72 29.00 -13.34
N ASN A 363 3.25 29.79 -12.42
CA ASN A 363 2.49 30.80 -11.68
C ASN A 363 1.29 30.18 -10.92
N ILE A 364 1.60 29.22 -10.03
CA ILE A 364 0.61 28.60 -9.15
C ILE A 364 0.75 29.21 -7.75
N TYR A 365 -0.33 29.73 -7.18
CA TYR A 365 -0.28 30.50 -5.93
C TYR A 365 -1.49 30.25 -5.03
N GLY A 366 -1.30 30.46 -3.72
CA GLY A 366 -2.35 30.41 -2.70
C GLY A 366 -2.02 29.46 -1.54
N THR A 367 -2.98 28.67 -1.07
CA THR A 367 -2.87 27.89 0.19
C THR A 367 -3.32 26.44 0.02
N SER A 368 -2.57 25.50 0.61
CA SER A 368 -3.09 24.16 0.88
C SER A 368 -4.06 24.18 2.08
N SER A 369 -4.81 23.10 2.31
CA SER A 369 -5.66 22.94 3.50
C SER A 369 -4.87 22.65 4.77
N GLY A 370 -3.62 22.19 4.63
CA GLY A 370 -2.76 21.74 5.73
C GLY A 370 -2.95 20.28 6.14
N LYS A 371 -3.87 19.53 5.50
CA LYS A 371 -4.13 18.11 5.79
C LYS A 371 -2.88 17.23 5.69
N HIS A 372 -1.99 17.55 4.76
CA HIS A 372 -0.72 16.85 4.53
C HIS A 372 0.48 17.63 5.09
N GLY A 373 0.28 18.35 6.20
CA GLY A 373 1.33 19.14 6.83
C GLY A 373 1.82 20.28 5.93
N ASN A 374 3.14 20.42 5.79
CA ASN A 374 3.76 21.48 4.99
C ASN A 374 3.85 21.15 3.49
N VAL A 375 3.47 19.95 3.07
CA VAL A 375 3.54 19.53 1.66
C VAL A 375 2.50 20.30 0.85
N VAL A 376 2.97 20.95 -0.22
CA VAL A 376 2.13 21.72 -1.16
C VAL A 376 2.19 21.19 -2.58
N ALA A 377 3.14 20.31 -2.88
CA ALA A 377 3.24 19.60 -4.15
C ALA A 377 3.86 18.23 -3.90
N ASP A 378 3.24 17.19 -4.46
CA ASP A 378 3.75 15.82 -4.46
C ASP A 378 3.88 15.34 -5.89
N LEU A 379 5.12 15.15 -6.34
CA LEU A 379 5.45 14.79 -7.71
C LEU A 379 6.21 13.47 -7.72
N THR A 380 5.47 12.38 -7.61
CA THR A 380 6.03 11.03 -7.45
C THR A 380 5.82 10.21 -8.71
N CYS A 381 6.92 9.89 -9.39
CA CYS A 381 6.93 9.03 -10.56
C CYS A 381 7.17 7.58 -10.19
N SER A 382 6.51 6.68 -10.92
CA SER A 382 6.62 5.25 -10.69
C SER A 382 8.02 4.76 -11.09
N PRO A 383 8.61 3.79 -10.37
CA PRO A 383 9.91 3.23 -10.74
C PRO A 383 9.92 2.77 -12.20
N SER A 384 10.95 3.02 -13.00
CA SER A 384 11.00 2.69 -14.44
C SER A 384 10.08 3.47 -15.40
N ALA A 385 9.13 4.27 -14.92
CA ALA A 385 8.36 5.17 -15.79
C ALA A 385 9.24 6.35 -16.24
N VAL A 386 9.07 6.84 -17.48
CA VAL A 386 9.82 8.00 -17.95
C VAL A 386 9.09 9.27 -17.54
N CYS A 387 9.62 9.94 -16.51
CA CYS A 387 9.26 11.30 -16.14
C CYS A 387 10.36 12.29 -16.52
N SER A 388 10.15 13.15 -17.52
CA SER A 388 11.18 14.11 -17.96
C SER A 388 10.61 15.40 -18.51
N GLY A 389 11.37 16.50 -18.39
CA GLY A 389 10.90 17.82 -18.83
C GLY A 389 9.71 18.33 -18.02
N ILE A 390 9.65 17.95 -16.75
CA ILE A 390 8.69 18.47 -15.78
C ILE A 390 9.31 19.72 -15.17
N SER A 391 8.57 20.84 -15.11
CA SER A 391 9.09 22.08 -14.55
C SER A 391 8.06 22.85 -13.73
N LEU A 392 8.50 23.38 -12.60
CA LEU A 392 7.77 24.24 -11.69
C LEU A 392 8.38 25.64 -11.75
N LYS A 393 7.57 26.65 -12.06
CA LYS A 393 8.02 28.04 -12.25
C LYS A 393 7.10 28.99 -11.49
N ASN A 394 7.68 29.87 -10.69
CA ASN A 394 6.93 30.87 -9.91
C ASN A 394 5.83 30.22 -9.04
N ILE A 395 6.21 29.25 -8.21
CA ILE A 395 5.30 28.58 -7.28
C ILE A 395 5.26 29.36 -5.96
N HIS A 396 4.09 29.86 -5.60
CA HIS A 396 3.84 30.70 -4.42
C HIS A 396 2.71 30.10 -3.57
N LEU A 397 2.91 28.84 -3.18
CA LEU A 397 2.00 28.09 -2.31
C LEU A 397 2.47 28.17 -0.86
N THR A 398 1.53 28.13 0.07
CA THR A 398 1.77 28.11 1.51
C THR A 398 0.90 27.07 2.18
N SER A 399 1.32 26.58 3.35
CA SER A 399 0.52 25.68 4.18
C SER A 399 0.20 26.36 5.52
N PRO A 400 -1.03 26.21 6.05
CA PRO A 400 -1.33 26.65 7.41
C PRO A 400 -0.58 25.85 8.48
N SER A 401 -0.03 24.68 8.15
CA SER A 401 0.69 23.79 9.08
C SER A 401 2.12 24.24 9.37
N GLY A 402 2.66 25.23 8.65
CA GLY A 402 4.02 25.72 8.88
C GLY A 402 4.73 26.27 7.64
N SER A 403 6.00 26.63 7.83
CA SER A 403 6.90 27.13 6.78
C SER A 403 8.31 26.61 7.00
N PRO A 404 9.11 26.42 5.93
CA PRO A 404 8.76 26.64 4.52
C PRO A 404 7.81 25.57 3.96
N PRO A 405 7.04 25.88 2.88
CA PRO A 405 6.28 24.87 2.15
C PRO A 405 7.22 23.83 1.54
N VAL A 406 6.78 22.57 1.50
CA VAL A 406 7.55 21.42 1.02
C VAL A 406 7.03 20.97 -0.34
N ILE A 407 7.96 20.72 -1.26
CA ILE A 407 7.70 20.11 -2.57
C ILE A 407 8.40 18.76 -2.57
N VAL A 408 7.65 17.68 -2.75
CA VAL A 408 8.18 16.32 -2.88
C VAL A 408 8.35 16.01 -4.37
N CYS A 409 9.49 15.43 -4.73
CA CYS A 409 9.80 14.99 -6.08
C CYS A 409 10.52 13.65 -6.02
N ASP A 410 10.01 12.66 -6.73
CA ASP A 410 10.64 11.35 -6.81
C ASP A 410 10.54 10.77 -8.23
N GLY A 411 11.61 10.12 -8.70
CA GLY A 411 11.67 9.50 -10.03
C GLY A 411 11.62 10.47 -11.23
N ILE A 412 11.90 11.77 -11.03
CA ILE A 412 11.86 12.78 -12.11
C ILE A 412 13.24 13.05 -12.69
N GLN A 413 13.36 12.97 -14.02
CA GLN A 413 14.60 13.24 -14.74
C GLN A 413 14.79 14.73 -15.03
N GLY A 414 15.93 15.26 -14.59
CA GLY A 414 16.37 16.63 -14.87
C GLY A 414 15.95 17.64 -13.79
N ASP A 415 16.38 18.89 -13.98
CA ASP A 415 16.06 19.98 -13.06
C ASP A 415 14.59 20.42 -13.22
N ILE A 416 13.85 20.37 -12.11
CA ILE A 416 12.45 20.76 -12.04
C ILE A 416 12.26 22.28 -11.82
N GLY A 417 13.34 23.02 -11.55
CA GLY A 417 13.34 24.48 -11.41
C GLY A 417 13.03 25.01 -10.00
N VAL A 418 12.78 24.12 -9.04
CA VAL A 418 12.58 24.42 -7.61
C VAL A 418 13.33 23.40 -6.76
N GLU A 419 13.67 23.77 -5.52
CA GLU A 419 14.19 22.81 -4.53
C GLU A 419 13.06 21.85 -4.14
N CYS A 420 13.34 20.54 -4.16
CA CYS A 420 12.36 19.50 -3.85
C CYS A 420 13.01 18.33 -3.11
N GLN A 421 12.19 17.52 -2.43
CA GLN A 421 12.61 16.44 -1.53
C GLN A 421 12.26 15.06 -2.10
N GLU A 422 13.18 14.09 -2.00
CA GLU A 422 12.96 12.70 -2.44
C GLU A 422 12.21 11.85 -1.37
N GLN A 423 11.46 10.84 -1.82
CA GLN A 423 10.83 9.84 -0.94
C GLN A 423 11.89 8.82 -0.47
N GLY A 424 11.97 8.57 0.85
CA GLY A 424 12.98 7.70 1.49
C GLY A 424 13.67 8.37 2.68
N SER A 425 14.28 7.62 3.61
CA SER A 425 14.89 8.21 4.82
C SER A 425 16.11 9.10 4.54
N GLY A 426 16.62 9.08 3.30
CA GLY A 426 17.75 9.87 2.82
C GLY A 426 19.09 9.16 2.91
N LYS A 427 19.10 7.82 2.77
CA LYS A 427 20.33 6.99 2.69
C LYS A 427 21.13 7.29 1.43
N THR A 428 20.50 7.29 0.27
CA THR A 428 21.09 7.71 -1.01
C THR A 428 21.60 9.16 -0.94
N THR A 429 20.79 10.07 -0.38
CA THR A 429 21.20 11.47 -0.14
C THR A 429 22.42 11.57 0.79
N LEU A 430 22.52 10.71 1.81
CA LEU A 430 23.67 10.65 2.71
C LEU A 430 24.91 10.15 1.98
N LEU A 431 24.80 9.12 1.15
CA LEU A 431 25.91 8.63 0.33
C LEU A 431 26.43 9.70 -0.63
N GLU A 432 25.53 10.41 -1.30
CA GLU A 432 25.90 11.53 -2.17
C GLU A 432 26.61 12.62 -1.38
N HIS A 433 26.11 12.97 -0.20
CA HIS A 433 26.76 13.95 0.69
C HIS A 433 28.16 13.49 1.12
N ILE A 434 28.36 12.20 1.42
CA ILE A 434 29.68 11.62 1.72
C ILE A 434 30.63 11.75 0.53
N LEU A 435 30.17 11.42 -0.69
CA LEU A 435 31.01 11.46 -1.90
C LEU A 435 31.32 12.89 -2.38
N GLN A 436 30.42 13.85 -2.16
CA GLN A 436 30.59 15.23 -2.65
C GLN A 436 31.32 16.14 -1.67
N SER A 437 31.42 15.76 -0.40
CA SER A 437 32.02 16.59 0.65
C SER A 437 33.54 16.75 0.44
N PRO A 438 34.06 17.95 0.13
CA PRO A 438 35.49 18.13 -0.20
C PRO A 438 36.43 18.07 1.02
N ASP A 439 35.87 17.99 2.23
CA ASP A 439 36.52 18.44 3.46
C ASP A 439 36.99 17.28 4.37
N HIS A 440 36.54 16.05 4.12
CA HIS A 440 36.85 14.90 4.97
C HIS A 440 38.24 14.30 4.68
N GLY A 441 38.77 14.44 3.46
CA GLY A 441 40.13 14.02 3.10
C GLY A 441 40.39 12.50 3.06
N LEU A 442 39.33 11.70 3.15
CA LEU A 442 39.37 10.22 3.12
C LEU A 442 39.24 9.70 1.68
N ARG A 443 39.83 8.53 1.39
CA ARG A 443 39.58 7.78 0.14
C ARG A 443 38.51 6.72 0.40
N ILE A 444 37.32 6.92 -0.13
CA ILE A 444 36.14 6.12 0.21
C ILE A 444 35.72 5.26 -0.99
N ALA A 445 35.43 3.98 -0.73
CA ALA A 445 34.62 3.17 -1.63
C ALA A 445 33.20 3.09 -1.11
N VAL A 446 32.21 3.11 -2.01
CA VAL A 446 30.81 2.89 -1.66
C VAL A 446 30.35 1.60 -2.31
N VAL A 447 29.83 0.69 -1.50
CA VAL A 447 29.18 -0.55 -1.93
C VAL A 447 27.69 -0.34 -1.75
N VAL A 448 26.93 -0.37 -2.85
CA VAL A 448 25.47 -0.24 -2.83
C VAL A 448 24.86 -1.62 -3.01
N ASN A 449 24.08 -2.07 -2.02
CA ASN A 449 23.27 -3.27 -2.08
C ASN A 449 21.79 -2.88 -2.26
N ASP A 450 21.28 -3.01 -3.47
CA ASP A 450 19.88 -2.77 -3.82
C ASP A 450 19.22 -4.12 -4.16
N MET A 451 17.99 -4.34 -3.67
CA MET A 451 17.22 -5.56 -3.97
C MET A 451 16.55 -5.50 -5.34
N SER A 452 16.42 -4.31 -5.92
CA SER A 452 15.66 -4.12 -7.16
C SER A 452 16.48 -4.51 -8.41
N LYS A 453 15.82 -5.07 -9.43
CA LYS A 453 16.44 -5.45 -10.73
C LYS A 453 17.07 -4.27 -11.49
N LEU A 454 16.76 -3.03 -11.09
CA LEU A 454 17.27 -1.79 -11.65
C LEU A 454 17.86 -0.97 -10.50
N ASN A 455 19.19 -0.95 -10.38
CA ASN A 455 19.91 -0.23 -9.32
C ASN A 455 19.71 1.30 -9.41
N ILE A 456 18.59 1.81 -8.89
CA ILE A 456 18.21 3.24 -8.97
C ILE A 456 19.21 4.08 -8.17
N ASP A 457 19.58 3.64 -6.96
CA ASP A 457 20.50 4.35 -6.08
C ASP A 457 21.90 4.52 -6.71
N ALA A 458 22.40 3.46 -7.36
CA ALA A 458 23.70 3.53 -8.03
C ALA A 458 23.66 4.34 -9.33
N ALA A 459 22.50 4.42 -10.01
CA ALA A 459 22.30 5.27 -11.18
C ALA A 459 22.22 6.77 -10.80
N LEU A 460 21.54 7.11 -9.69
CA LEU A 460 21.44 8.47 -9.15
C LEU A 460 22.83 9.04 -8.80
N ILE A 461 23.68 8.22 -8.15
CA ILE A 461 25.05 8.57 -7.77
C ILE A 461 25.98 8.73 -8.99
N THR A 462 25.79 7.93 -10.06
CA THR A 462 26.64 7.98 -11.26
C THR A 462 26.32 9.13 -12.21
N HIS A 463 25.10 9.67 -12.18
CA HIS A 463 24.70 10.82 -13.00
C HIS A 463 25.22 12.16 -12.49
N HIS A 464 25.55 12.26 -11.21
CA HIS A 464 26.26 13.40 -10.63
C HIS A 464 27.78 13.20 -10.82
N LYS A 465 28.48 14.21 -11.34
CA LYS A 465 29.93 14.13 -11.61
C LYS A 465 30.70 13.79 -10.32
N VAL A 466 30.99 12.50 -10.08
CA VAL A 466 31.98 12.05 -9.08
C VAL A 466 33.32 12.68 -9.47
N SER A 467 33.62 13.78 -8.80
CA SER A 467 34.68 14.70 -9.17
C SER A 467 35.92 14.35 -8.36
N GLN A 468 36.62 13.27 -8.75
CA GLN A 468 38.08 13.05 -8.65
C GLN A 468 38.45 11.56 -8.59
N THR A 469 39.71 11.28 -8.91
CA THR A 469 40.38 9.96 -8.97
C THR A 469 40.51 9.21 -7.63
N LYS A 470 39.68 9.49 -6.62
CA LYS A 470 39.84 8.99 -5.23
C LYS A 470 38.68 8.15 -4.69
N GLU A 471 37.59 8.03 -5.43
CA GLU A 471 36.36 7.35 -5.01
C GLU A 471 35.98 6.22 -5.97
N LYS A 472 35.45 5.11 -5.44
CA LYS A 472 35.10 3.90 -6.21
C LYS A 472 33.72 3.39 -5.80
N LEU A 473 32.79 3.30 -6.76
CA LEU A 473 31.45 2.74 -6.56
C LEU A 473 31.43 1.27 -7.00
N ILE A 474 30.92 0.38 -6.14
CA ILE A 474 30.78 -1.05 -6.41
C ILE A 474 29.32 -1.44 -6.17
N GLN A 475 28.78 -2.25 -7.06
CA GLN A 475 27.38 -2.67 -7.02
C GLN A 475 27.32 -4.17 -6.79
N LEU A 476 26.51 -4.59 -5.82
CA LEU A 476 26.14 -6.00 -5.63
C LEU A 476 24.70 -6.17 -6.14
N GLN A 477 24.39 -7.30 -6.76
CA GLN A 477 23.09 -7.54 -7.41
C GLN A 477 22.48 -8.86 -6.95
N ASN A 478 21.15 -8.90 -6.87
CA ASN A 478 20.32 -10.09 -6.63
C ASN A 478 20.50 -10.74 -5.24
N GLY A 479 20.22 -10.00 -4.16
CA GLY A 479 20.10 -10.60 -2.82
C GLY A 479 20.41 -9.68 -1.63
N CYS A 480 20.07 -10.12 -0.42
CA CYS A 480 20.44 -9.38 0.80
C CYS A 480 21.89 -9.67 1.14
N ILE A 481 22.67 -8.63 1.39
CA ILE A 481 23.99 -8.74 2.02
C ILE A 481 23.93 -9.44 3.39
N CYS A 482 22.78 -9.40 4.05
CA CYS A 482 22.52 -10.06 5.32
C CYS A 482 22.37 -11.59 5.20
N CYS A 483 21.90 -12.14 4.07
CA CYS A 483 21.56 -13.57 3.99
C CYS A 483 22.23 -14.29 2.81
N THR A 484 22.12 -13.72 1.60
CA THR A 484 22.49 -14.41 0.35
C THR A 484 23.80 -13.92 -0.26
N LEU A 485 24.16 -12.64 -0.06
CA LEU A 485 25.33 -12.02 -0.69
C LEU A 485 26.57 -11.88 0.22
N ARG A 486 26.60 -12.58 1.38
CA ARG A 486 27.72 -12.53 2.33
C ARG A 486 29.06 -12.92 1.67
N GLY A 487 29.05 -13.94 0.79
CA GLY A 487 30.24 -14.40 0.07
C GLY A 487 30.75 -13.40 -0.99
N ASP A 488 29.82 -12.77 -1.72
CA ASP A 488 30.15 -11.78 -2.75
C ASP A 488 30.72 -10.50 -2.14
N LEU A 489 30.14 -10.04 -1.02
CA LEU A 489 30.68 -8.94 -0.22
C LEU A 489 32.14 -9.22 0.19
N LEU A 490 32.42 -10.42 0.70
CA LEU A 490 33.75 -10.80 1.18
C LEU A 490 34.77 -10.77 0.04
N SER A 491 34.39 -11.25 -1.15
CA SER A 491 35.25 -11.21 -2.35
C SER A 491 35.61 -9.79 -2.76
N GLU A 492 34.62 -8.89 -2.82
CA GLU A 492 34.83 -7.48 -3.21
C GLU A 492 35.67 -6.71 -2.19
N LEU A 493 35.41 -6.89 -0.89
CA LEU A 493 36.21 -6.28 0.18
C LEU A 493 37.66 -6.76 0.14
N ALA A 494 37.90 -8.06 -0.10
CA ALA A 494 39.25 -8.60 -0.25
C ALA A 494 39.98 -8.04 -1.49
N HIS A 495 39.27 -7.82 -2.59
CA HIS A 495 39.81 -7.19 -3.79
C HIS A 495 40.22 -5.72 -3.53
N LEU A 496 39.36 -4.94 -2.90
CA LEU A 496 39.62 -3.56 -2.51
C LEU A 496 40.81 -3.43 -1.55
N ALA A 497 40.88 -4.29 -0.54
CA ALA A 497 41.95 -4.28 0.46
C ALA A 497 43.33 -4.53 -0.17
N ARG A 498 43.42 -5.42 -1.18
CA ARG A 498 44.68 -5.72 -1.88
C ARG A 498 45.18 -4.57 -2.74
N GLN A 499 44.29 -3.77 -3.32
CA GLN A 499 44.65 -2.63 -4.18
C GLN A 499 45.23 -1.45 -3.38
N LYS A 500 44.93 -1.34 -2.08
CA LYS A 500 45.34 -0.22 -1.20
C LYS A 500 44.95 1.17 -1.70
N GLU A 501 43.96 1.23 -2.60
CA GLU A 501 43.46 2.46 -3.22
C GLU A 501 42.47 3.20 -2.30
N VAL A 502 41.78 2.47 -1.43
CA VAL A 502 40.71 2.97 -0.55
C VAL A 502 41.12 2.84 0.92
N GLN A 503 40.63 3.76 1.76
CA GLN A 503 40.84 3.78 3.21
C GLN A 503 39.59 3.36 3.99
N TYR A 504 38.41 3.74 3.51
CA TYR A 504 37.12 3.38 4.09
C TYR A 504 36.23 2.76 3.02
N VAL A 505 35.39 1.82 3.44
CA VAL A 505 34.31 1.28 2.62
C VAL A 505 33.01 1.60 3.34
N VAL A 506 32.11 2.32 2.67
CA VAL A 506 30.74 2.54 3.13
C VAL A 506 29.88 1.51 2.43
N ILE A 507 29.13 0.74 3.22
CA ILE A 507 28.21 -0.28 2.70
C ILE A 507 26.81 0.26 2.95
N GLU A 508 26.10 0.58 1.87
CA GLU A 508 24.65 0.78 1.94
C GLU A 508 23.98 -0.59 1.84
N SER A 509 23.36 -0.96 2.94
CA SER A 509 22.52 -2.14 3.03
C SER A 509 21.10 -1.83 2.59
N THR A 510 20.34 -2.87 2.25
CA THR A 510 18.94 -2.72 1.86
C THR A 510 18.13 -2.21 3.06
N GLY A 511 16.96 -1.60 2.80
CA GLY A 511 16.05 -1.15 3.86
C GLY A 511 15.61 -2.26 4.83
N ILE A 512 15.74 -3.52 4.42
CA ILE A 512 15.40 -4.73 5.16
C ILE A 512 16.58 -5.49 5.76
N SER A 513 17.79 -4.94 5.65
CA SER A 513 18.98 -5.65 6.15
C SER A 513 19.03 -5.68 7.67
N GLU A 514 19.46 -6.83 8.21
CA GLU A 514 19.82 -7.01 9.61
C GLU A 514 21.25 -6.57 9.90
N PRO A 515 21.45 -5.54 10.72
CA PRO A 515 22.79 -5.05 11.01
C PRO A 515 23.69 -6.07 11.74
N MET A 516 23.13 -6.88 12.64
CA MET A 516 23.87 -7.90 13.39
C MET A 516 24.46 -8.96 12.46
N GLN A 517 23.64 -9.49 11.56
CA GLN A 517 24.05 -10.46 10.55
C GLN A 517 25.17 -9.96 9.64
N VAL A 518 25.12 -8.67 9.27
CA VAL A 518 26.20 -8.03 8.50
C VAL A 518 27.46 -7.90 9.34
N ALA A 519 27.34 -7.52 10.62
CA ALA A 519 28.49 -7.42 11.52
C ALA A 519 29.17 -8.77 11.79
N GLU A 520 28.41 -9.86 11.89
CA GLU A 520 28.94 -11.22 12.05
C GLU A 520 29.88 -11.65 10.92
N THR A 521 29.70 -11.12 9.70
CA THR A 521 30.61 -11.40 8.58
C THR A 521 32.05 -10.95 8.82
N PHE A 522 32.25 -10.01 9.75
CA PHE A 522 33.56 -9.50 10.14
C PHE A 522 34.17 -10.24 11.35
N THR A 523 33.57 -11.35 11.82
CA THR A 523 34.06 -12.14 12.96
C THR A 523 35.05 -13.25 12.55
N ALA A 524 35.85 -13.72 13.51
CA ALA A 524 36.80 -14.82 13.30
C ALA A 524 36.10 -16.18 13.20
N GLU A 525 34.99 -16.34 13.91
CA GLU A 525 34.16 -17.54 13.98
C GLU A 525 33.50 -17.83 12.64
N PHE A 526 32.87 -16.83 12.00
CA PHE A 526 32.27 -16.98 10.67
C PHE A 526 33.31 -17.42 9.62
N SER A 527 34.49 -16.80 9.66
CA SER A 527 35.62 -17.16 8.79
C SER A 527 36.08 -18.61 8.99
N THR A 528 35.94 -19.14 10.22
CA THR A 528 36.31 -20.51 10.60
C THR A 528 35.22 -21.53 10.24
N ALA A 529 33.95 -21.18 10.40
CA ALA A 529 32.81 -22.01 9.98
C ALA A 529 32.80 -22.21 8.45
N MET A 530 33.07 -21.14 7.69
CA MET A 530 33.18 -21.21 6.23
C MET A 530 34.36 -22.10 5.78
N LEU A 531 35.44 -22.12 6.55
CA LEU A 531 36.60 -23.00 6.38
C LEU A 531 36.29 -24.48 6.59
N GLN A 532 35.44 -24.78 7.59
CA GLN A 532 35.02 -26.14 7.91
C GLN A 532 34.04 -26.68 6.86
N ALA A 533 33.07 -25.86 6.43
CA ALA A 533 32.15 -26.20 5.36
C ALA A 533 32.87 -26.51 4.02
N ASP A 534 33.91 -25.76 3.68
CA ASP A 534 34.72 -25.97 2.46
C ASP A 534 35.59 -27.25 2.54
N GLN A 535 35.98 -27.68 3.76
CA GLN A 535 36.73 -28.92 4.00
C GLN A 535 35.85 -30.18 3.99
N GLU A 536 34.58 -30.09 4.42
CA GLU A 536 33.65 -31.22 4.43
C GLU A 536 33.03 -31.50 3.03
N MET A 537 32.99 -30.51 2.15
CA MET A 537 32.50 -30.63 0.76
C MET A 537 33.50 -31.21 -0.27
N MET A 538 34.69 -31.60 0.19
CA MET A 538 35.80 -32.13 -0.64
C MET A 538 35.70 -33.64 -0.98
N PRO A 539 34.51 -34.16 -1.36
CA PRO A 539 34.49 -35.20 -2.39
C PRO A 539 33.31 -35.15 -3.38
N LEU A 540 32.68 -34.00 -3.67
CA LEU A 540 31.58 -33.95 -4.67
C LEU A 540 31.62 -32.85 -5.75
N TYR A 541 32.63 -31.97 -5.78
CA TYR A 541 32.75 -30.96 -6.84
C TYR A 541 34.08 -31.05 -7.61
N GLN A 542 34.16 -32.00 -8.54
CA GLN A 542 35.19 -32.01 -9.60
C GLN A 542 34.64 -31.75 -11.00
N CYS A 543 33.46 -31.13 -11.10
CA CYS A 543 32.90 -30.65 -12.36
C CYS A 543 31.93 -29.51 -12.08
N LEU A 544 32.41 -28.25 -12.10
CA LEU A 544 31.77 -27.04 -12.63
C LEU A 544 32.42 -25.78 -12.01
N SER A 545 32.71 -24.79 -12.86
CA SER A 545 33.25 -23.44 -12.56
C SER A 545 34.75 -23.31 -12.24
N PHE A 546 35.50 -22.91 -13.27
CA PHE A 546 36.94 -22.61 -13.27
C PHE A 546 37.27 -21.16 -12.84
N ARG A 547 36.44 -20.50 -11.99
CA ARG A 547 36.68 -19.09 -11.57
C ARG A 547 36.31 -18.73 -10.13
N PHE A 548 35.98 -19.70 -9.26
CA PHE A 548 35.58 -19.40 -7.88
C PHE A 548 36.65 -19.76 -6.83
N SER A 549 37.71 -20.49 -7.20
CA SER A 549 38.60 -21.17 -6.23
C SER A 549 39.92 -20.45 -5.88
N ASP A 550 40.34 -19.39 -6.60
CA ASP A 550 41.67 -18.78 -6.38
C ASP A 550 41.67 -17.55 -5.44
N LEU A 551 40.50 -16.93 -5.20
CA LEU A 551 40.39 -15.68 -4.43
C LEU A 551 39.94 -15.91 -2.97
N THR A 552 38.91 -16.74 -2.75
CA THR A 552 38.44 -17.17 -1.43
C THR A 552 39.48 -18.01 -0.70
N ALA A 553 40.09 -19.00 -1.35
CA ALA A 553 41.13 -19.86 -0.76
C ALA A 553 42.39 -19.09 -0.28
N ASN A 554 42.70 -17.94 -0.89
CA ASN A 554 43.83 -17.10 -0.47
C ASN A 554 43.48 -16.09 0.64
N SER A 555 42.24 -15.60 0.70
CA SER A 555 41.76 -14.72 1.79
C SER A 555 41.46 -15.51 3.06
N VAL A 556 41.06 -16.76 2.91
CA VAL A 556 40.81 -17.73 3.97
C VAL A 556 42.12 -18.24 4.60
N ASN A 557 43.19 -18.42 3.82
CA ASN A 557 44.54 -18.72 4.34
C ASN A 557 45.21 -17.54 5.11
N LEU A 558 44.62 -16.34 5.07
CA LEU A 558 45.10 -15.16 5.80
C LEU A 558 44.45 -15.00 7.19
N GLY A 559 43.51 -15.88 7.56
CA GLY A 559 42.87 -15.87 8.88
C GLY A 559 41.48 -15.23 8.95
N GLY A 560 40.87 -14.83 7.83
CA GLY A 560 39.50 -14.27 7.80
C GLY A 560 39.43 -12.77 7.55
N LEU A 561 38.22 -12.25 7.30
CA LEU A 561 38.01 -10.85 6.85
C LEU A 561 38.43 -9.82 7.91
N HIS A 562 38.36 -10.17 9.20
CA HIS A 562 38.82 -9.34 10.32
C HIS A 562 40.31 -8.98 10.26
N THR A 563 41.12 -9.75 9.51
CA THR A 563 42.55 -9.45 9.29
C THR A 563 42.78 -8.41 8.18
N LEU A 564 41.78 -8.18 7.33
CA LEU A 564 41.84 -7.29 6.16
C LEU A 564 41.04 -6.00 6.36
N ALA A 565 39.91 -6.06 7.04
CA ALA A 565 39.01 -4.94 7.31
C ALA A 565 38.39 -5.08 8.71
N ARG A 566 38.09 -3.95 9.35
CA ARG A 566 37.34 -3.88 10.61
C ARG A 566 36.05 -3.11 10.38
N LEU A 567 34.97 -3.50 11.06
CA LEU A 567 33.78 -2.67 11.18
C LEU A 567 34.14 -1.44 12.03
N ASP A 568 33.73 -0.24 11.60
CA ASP A 568 34.09 1.02 12.28
C ASP A 568 32.90 1.68 12.97
N THR A 569 31.76 1.78 12.29
CA THR A 569 30.54 2.45 12.80
C THR A 569 29.33 1.93 12.04
N THR A 570 28.22 1.71 12.74
CA THR A 570 26.91 1.44 12.16
C THR A 570 26.05 2.70 12.21
N VAL A 571 25.43 3.05 11.09
CA VAL A 571 24.67 4.30 10.96
C VAL A 571 23.27 3.99 10.49
N THR A 572 22.27 4.38 11.28
CA THR A 572 20.85 4.23 10.93
C THR A 572 20.27 5.61 10.62
N VAL A 573 19.76 5.77 9.39
CA VAL A 573 19.14 7.02 8.91
C VAL A 573 17.62 6.92 9.05
N VAL A 574 17.08 7.78 9.91
CA VAL A 574 15.68 7.80 10.32
C VAL A 574 14.93 8.94 9.63
N ASP A 575 13.82 8.62 8.98
CA ASP A 575 12.91 9.61 8.38
C ASP A 575 12.06 10.27 9.48
N ALA A 576 12.32 11.54 9.80
CA ALA A 576 11.58 12.25 10.84
C ALA A 576 10.08 12.37 10.55
N PHE A 577 9.67 12.39 9.28
CA PHE A 577 8.27 12.51 8.89
C PHE A 577 7.50 11.21 9.15
N ASN A 578 8.10 10.08 8.77
CA ASN A 578 7.44 8.77 8.75
C ASN A 578 7.74 7.90 9.99
N LEU A 579 8.70 8.25 10.85
CA LEU A 579 9.13 7.37 11.95
C LEU A 579 7.97 6.96 12.87
N LEU A 580 7.21 7.95 13.37
CA LEU A 580 6.16 7.68 14.35
C LEU A 580 4.97 6.93 13.76
N SER A 581 4.65 7.18 12.48
CA SER A 581 3.61 6.42 11.79
C SER A 581 4.06 4.99 11.56
N ASN A 582 5.30 4.78 11.10
CA ASN A 582 5.85 3.46 10.80
C ASN A 582 5.98 2.58 12.07
N PHE A 583 6.32 3.18 13.21
CA PHE A 583 6.42 2.49 14.50
C PHE A 583 5.07 1.99 15.05
N ASP A 584 3.98 2.62 14.62
CA ASP A 584 2.61 2.28 15.03
C ASP A 584 1.89 1.40 13.98
N THR A 585 2.60 0.84 12.99
CA THR A 585 2.02 0.00 11.92
C THR A 585 1.88 -1.46 12.31
N ALA A 586 0.96 -2.15 11.63
CA ALA A 586 0.72 -3.59 11.69
C ALA A 586 1.20 -4.33 10.42
N GLU A 587 1.92 -3.65 9.53
CA GLU A 587 2.33 -4.19 8.24
C GLU A 587 3.56 -5.11 8.37
N PHE A 588 3.51 -6.26 7.72
CA PHE A 588 4.64 -7.18 7.63
C PHE A 588 5.69 -6.67 6.63
N LEU A 589 6.92 -7.16 6.76
CA LEU A 589 7.93 -6.89 5.73
C LEU A 589 7.46 -7.43 4.37
N SER A 590 6.77 -8.57 4.32
CA SER A 590 6.21 -9.15 3.09
C SER A 590 5.14 -8.27 2.43
N ASP A 591 4.36 -7.53 3.21
CA ASP A 591 3.38 -6.57 2.70
C ASP A 591 4.06 -5.36 2.03
N ARG A 592 5.23 -4.95 2.56
CA ARG A 592 5.99 -3.77 2.12
C ARG A 592 7.15 -4.04 1.16
N TYR A 593 7.65 -5.26 1.04
CA TYR A 593 8.73 -5.59 0.12
C TYR A 593 8.39 -6.77 -0.80
N GLY A 594 7.27 -7.46 -0.57
CA GLY A 594 6.76 -8.55 -1.39
C GLY A 594 7.26 -9.93 -0.94
N SER A 595 6.36 -10.92 -0.86
CA SER A 595 6.64 -12.29 -0.37
C SER A 595 7.67 -13.08 -1.18
N LYS A 596 7.99 -12.67 -2.41
CA LYS A 596 9.01 -13.32 -3.27
C LYS A 596 10.42 -12.79 -3.05
N GLU A 597 10.57 -11.67 -2.35
CA GLU A 597 11.85 -10.96 -2.14
C GLU A 597 12.37 -11.12 -0.70
N ILE A 598 11.55 -11.71 0.18
CA ILE A 598 11.85 -12.04 1.56
C ILE A 598 11.97 -13.56 1.66
N ILE A 599 12.88 -14.02 2.50
CA ILE A 599 13.06 -15.45 2.76
C ILE A 599 11.76 -15.94 3.44
N PRO A 600 11.15 -17.06 3.02
CA PRO A 600 9.87 -17.51 3.57
C PRO A 600 9.84 -17.56 5.11
N GLU A 601 11.01 -17.84 5.73
CA GLU A 601 11.18 -17.89 7.18
C GLU A 601 11.25 -16.52 7.90
N ASP A 602 11.21 -15.38 7.20
CA ASP A 602 11.33 -14.02 7.78
C ASP A 602 9.97 -13.29 7.83
N GLU A 603 9.15 -13.64 8.81
CA GLU A 603 7.80 -13.09 9.07
C GLU A 603 7.79 -11.79 9.91
N ARG A 604 8.90 -11.06 9.97
CA ARG A 604 8.97 -9.87 10.82
C ARG A 604 8.09 -8.74 10.32
N THR A 605 7.70 -7.88 11.26
CA THR A 605 7.01 -6.63 10.95
C THR A 605 8.00 -5.50 10.67
N ILE A 606 7.54 -4.45 9.99
CA ILE A 606 8.36 -3.24 9.74
C ILE A 606 8.83 -2.63 11.06
N SER A 607 7.99 -2.69 12.10
CA SER A 607 8.27 -2.13 13.43
C SER A 607 9.42 -2.86 14.13
N ASP A 608 9.46 -4.20 14.09
CA ASP A 608 10.54 -5.00 14.70
C ASP A 608 11.88 -4.70 14.05
N LEU A 609 11.93 -4.77 12.71
CA LEU A 609 13.14 -4.49 11.96
C LEU A 609 13.66 -3.06 12.22
N MET A 610 12.76 -2.07 12.27
CA MET A 610 13.14 -0.69 12.57
C MET A 610 13.75 -0.55 13.96
N VAL A 611 13.21 -1.25 14.96
CA VAL A 611 13.75 -1.27 16.32
C VAL A 611 15.14 -1.91 16.33
N ASP A 612 15.31 -3.08 15.72
CA ASP A 612 16.61 -3.76 15.62
C ASP A 612 17.68 -2.85 14.97
N GLN A 613 17.29 -2.13 13.91
CA GLN A 613 18.17 -1.16 13.23
C GLN A 613 18.52 0.04 14.11
N ILE A 614 17.61 0.48 14.99
CA ILE A 614 17.87 1.58 15.93
C ILE A 614 18.77 1.11 17.08
N GLU A 615 18.53 -0.07 17.63
CA GLU A 615 19.28 -0.65 18.74
C GLU A 615 20.73 -0.97 18.36
N PHE A 616 20.96 -1.42 17.13
CA PHE A 616 22.31 -1.75 16.66
C PHE A 616 23.14 -0.55 16.20
N ALA A 617 22.54 0.64 16.08
CA ALA A 617 23.23 1.81 15.53
C ALA A 617 24.21 2.43 16.54
N ASP A 618 25.45 2.71 16.10
CA ASP A 618 26.38 3.58 16.83
C ASP A 618 25.97 5.07 16.66
N VAL A 619 25.48 5.41 15.47
CA VAL A 619 25.01 6.76 15.12
C VAL A 619 23.61 6.70 14.52
N LEU A 620 22.68 7.46 15.11
CA LEU A 620 21.33 7.67 14.62
C LEU A 620 21.21 9.05 13.96
N ILE A 621 20.89 9.09 12.67
CA ILE A 621 20.66 10.35 11.96
C ILE A 621 19.15 10.56 11.82
N ILE A 622 18.61 11.54 12.53
CA ILE A 622 17.26 12.05 12.32
C ILE A 622 17.32 13.00 11.12
N ASN A 623 16.88 12.53 9.96
CA ASN A 623 16.86 13.31 8.73
C ASN A 623 15.47 13.91 8.45
N LYS A 624 15.40 14.91 7.59
CA LYS A 624 14.18 15.65 7.23
C LYS A 624 13.54 16.43 8.37
N ILE A 625 14.34 16.96 9.30
CA ILE A 625 13.84 17.70 10.48
C ILE A 625 13.00 18.94 10.15
N GLU A 626 13.04 19.43 8.92
CA GLU A 626 12.24 20.53 8.39
C GLU A 626 10.78 20.15 8.11
N THR A 627 10.49 18.85 8.02
CA THR A 627 9.15 18.33 7.75
C THR A 627 8.28 18.22 9.01
N VAL A 628 8.88 18.37 10.20
CA VAL A 628 8.24 18.16 11.50
C VAL A 628 8.47 19.34 12.45
N ASP A 629 7.50 19.58 13.34
CA ASP A 629 7.61 20.65 14.34
C ASP A 629 8.53 20.27 15.52
N GLU A 630 8.93 21.25 16.34
CA GLU A 630 9.85 21.01 17.46
C GLU A 630 9.30 20.00 18.48
N ASN A 631 7.99 19.97 18.68
CA ASN A 631 7.37 19.02 19.61
C ASN A 631 7.52 17.58 19.11
N THR A 632 7.28 17.35 17.82
CA THR A 632 7.42 16.04 17.17
C THR A 632 8.88 15.62 17.14
N ARG A 633 9.81 16.53 16.81
CA ARG A 633 11.26 16.28 16.90
C ARG A 633 11.68 15.84 18.30
N ALA A 634 11.20 16.53 19.33
CA ALA A 634 11.50 16.17 20.72
C ALA A 634 10.98 14.78 21.10
N ARG A 635 9.80 14.39 20.60
CA ARG A 635 9.25 13.03 20.77
C ARG A 635 10.11 11.98 20.07
N ILE A 636 10.49 12.22 18.82
CA ILE A 636 11.37 11.32 18.05
C ILE A 636 12.71 11.14 18.76
N ARG A 637 13.35 12.24 19.16
CA ARG A 637 14.63 12.21 19.88
C ARG A 637 14.53 11.40 21.17
N ARG A 638 13.42 11.57 21.91
CA ARG A 638 13.17 10.81 23.13
C ARG A 638 12.98 9.33 22.84
N LEU A 639 12.17 8.98 21.84
CA LEU A 639 11.95 7.59 21.42
C LEU A 639 13.28 6.92 21.07
N LEU A 640 14.08 7.55 20.22
CA LEU A 640 15.40 7.03 19.81
C LEU A 640 16.35 6.87 21.00
N LYS A 641 16.38 7.83 21.93
CA LYS A 641 17.19 7.72 23.16
C LYS A 641 16.68 6.72 24.18
N THR A 642 15.39 6.37 24.13
CA THR A 642 14.83 5.30 24.95
C THR A 642 15.19 3.93 24.40
N LEU A 643 15.16 3.78 23.07
CA LEU A 643 15.53 2.53 22.39
C LEU A 643 17.05 2.31 22.38
N ASN A 644 17.83 3.35 22.11
CA ASN A 644 19.29 3.27 22.11
C ASN A 644 19.90 4.50 22.84
N PRO A 645 20.16 4.37 24.16
CA PRO A 645 20.66 5.48 24.99
C PRO A 645 22.06 5.96 24.61
N GLU A 646 22.90 5.03 24.18
CA GLU A 646 24.33 5.23 23.92
C GLU A 646 24.62 5.75 22.51
N ALA A 647 23.75 5.44 21.54
CA ALA A 647 23.90 5.93 20.16
C ALA A 647 24.01 7.45 20.10
N LYS A 648 24.94 7.93 19.28
CA LYS A 648 25.05 9.35 18.98
C LYS A 648 23.89 9.77 18.07
N VAL A 649 23.08 10.73 18.51
CA VAL A 649 21.94 11.22 17.72
C VAL A 649 22.33 12.52 17.01
N LEU A 650 22.22 12.53 15.69
CA LEU A 650 22.46 13.69 14.82
C LEU A 650 21.16 14.13 14.16
N GLU A 651 20.88 15.42 14.16
CA GLU A 651 19.71 16.00 13.49
C GLU A 651 20.15 16.76 12.25
N THR A 652 19.49 16.49 11.12
CA THR A 652 19.88 17.07 9.85
C THR A 652 18.70 17.24 8.89
N SER A 653 18.91 18.14 7.93
CA SER A 653 18.09 18.33 6.75
C SER A 653 18.93 17.92 5.53
N TYR A 654 18.36 17.12 4.63
CA TYR A 654 19.04 16.61 3.43
C TYR A 654 20.35 15.85 3.73
N SER A 655 20.38 15.08 4.82
CA SER A 655 21.53 14.24 5.22
C SER A 655 22.87 14.99 5.35
N ARG A 656 22.84 16.33 5.53
CA ARG A 656 24.03 17.16 5.70
C ARG A 656 24.59 16.98 7.11
N VAL A 657 25.50 16.03 7.26
CA VAL A 657 26.22 15.76 8.51
C VAL A 657 27.73 15.94 8.30
N ASP A 658 28.49 16.23 9.35
CA ASP A 658 29.95 16.15 9.22
C ASP A 658 30.34 14.68 9.02
N VAL A 659 30.98 14.37 7.89
CA VAL A 659 31.35 12.99 7.51
C VAL A 659 32.24 12.34 8.57
N LYS A 660 33.02 13.11 9.33
CA LYS A 660 33.85 12.59 10.43
C LYS A 660 33.06 12.15 11.66
N GLU A 661 31.80 12.54 11.75
CA GLU A 661 30.90 12.11 12.83
C GLU A 661 30.28 10.74 12.56
N ILE A 662 30.45 10.21 11.34
CA ILE A 662 29.87 8.93 10.89
C ILE A 662 30.91 7.97 10.28
N LEU A 663 32.11 8.46 9.94
CA LEU A 663 33.24 7.66 9.46
C LEU A 663 34.49 7.99 10.28
N ASP A 664 35.33 6.99 10.52
CA ASP A 664 36.53 7.09 11.36
C ASP A 664 36.22 7.49 12.81
N THR A 665 35.06 7.08 13.31
CA THR A 665 34.65 7.45 14.67
C THR A 665 35.38 6.61 15.72
N GLY A 666 35.87 5.41 15.34
CA GLY A 666 36.39 4.41 16.27
C GLY A 666 35.38 3.96 17.32
N SER A 667 34.11 4.33 17.16
CA SER A 667 33.01 4.10 18.08
C SER A 667 32.26 2.87 17.60
N LEU A 668 32.90 1.70 17.72
CA LEU A 668 32.11 0.49 17.75
C LEU A 668 31.62 0.35 19.20
N HIS A 669 30.31 0.22 19.40
CA HIS A 669 29.79 -0.38 20.62
C HIS A 669 30.65 -1.61 20.94
N GLU A 670 31.31 -1.65 22.11
CA GLU A 670 32.22 -2.75 22.45
C GLU A 670 31.47 -4.09 22.25
N MET A 671 31.76 -4.81 21.15
CA MET A 671 31.59 -6.25 21.11
C MET A 671 32.46 -6.76 22.25
N ALA A 672 31.83 -7.16 23.35
CA ALA A 672 32.59 -7.70 24.45
C ALA A 672 33.27 -8.97 23.94
N ILE A 673 34.59 -8.99 24.04
CA ILE A 673 35.33 -10.25 23.99
C ILE A 673 34.94 -11.00 25.26
N GLN A 674 33.95 -11.88 25.15
CA GLN A 674 33.71 -12.86 26.19
C GLN A 674 34.80 -13.92 26.08
N ASN A 675 35.65 -14.00 27.10
CA ASN A 675 36.53 -15.16 27.26
C ASN A 675 35.65 -16.34 27.67
N THR A 676 35.29 -17.19 26.71
CA THR A 676 34.74 -18.50 27.02
C THR A 676 35.87 -19.52 27.05
N GLY A 677 35.65 -20.69 27.67
CA GLY A 677 36.67 -21.72 27.87
C GLY A 677 37.37 -22.21 26.60
N ASN A 678 36.84 -21.90 25.41
CA ASN A 678 37.38 -22.27 24.10
C ASN A 678 38.01 -21.10 23.30
N GLY A 679 38.14 -19.90 23.88
CA GLY A 679 38.76 -18.75 23.22
C GLY A 679 37.97 -17.45 23.37
N GLN A 680 38.43 -16.41 22.67
CA GLN A 680 37.81 -15.08 22.67
C GLN A 680 36.61 -15.09 21.72
N ARG A 681 35.37 -15.03 22.26
CA ARG A 681 34.13 -14.83 21.49
C ARG A 681 33.78 -13.36 21.42
N MET A 682 33.46 -12.84 20.23
CA MET A 682 32.83 -11.53 20.08
C MET A 682 31.31 -11.68 20.11
N ALA A 683 30.67 -11.10 21.12
CA ALA A 683 29.22 -10.97 21.21
C ALA A 683 28.86 -9.56 21.69
N PRO A 684 27.68 -9.02 21.32
CA PRO A 684 27.14 -7.84 21.99
C PRO A 684 27.12 -8.09 23.50
N LYS A 685 27.42 -7.08 24.33
CA LYS A 685 27.15 -7.21 25.77
C LYS A 685 25.66 -7.57 25.92
N PRO A 686 25.30 -8.64 26.66
CA PRO A 686 23.91 -8.90 26.98
C PRO A 686 23.31 -7.65 27.63
N GLU A 687 22.10 -7.31 27.24
CA GLU A 687 21.30 -6.17 27.71
C GLU A 687 21.15 -6.10 29.25
N THR A 688 21.61 -7.09 30.01
CA THR A 688 21.32 -7.23 31.43
C THR A 688 22.12 -6.32 32.37
N LEU A 689 23.09 -5.52 31.92
CA LEU A 689 23.96 -4.73 32.80
C LEU A 689 24.24 -3.31 32.29
N GLU A 690 23.24 -2.42 32.43
CA GLU A 690 23.33 -0.97 32.75
C GLU A 690 22.18 -0.21 32.08
N TYR A 691 21.01 -0.17 32.73
CA TYR A 691 19.92 0.68 32.28
C TYR A 691 19.50 1.68 33.36
N GLY A 692 19.65 2.96 33.04
CA GLY A 692 19.05 4.10 33.74
C GLY A 692 17.68 4.49 33.16
N ILE A 693 16.91 3.52 32.67
CA ILE A 693 15.55 3.63 32.15
C ILE A 693 14.66 2.72 33.02
N ASN A 694 13.38 3.03 33.24
CA ASN A 694 12.45 2.16 33.96
C ASN A 694 12.18 0.88 33.16
N ASN A 695 13.10 -0.06 33.18
CA ASN A 695 12.85 -1.44 32.83
C ASN A 695 12.50 -2.23 34.09
N PHE A 696 11.74 -3.30 33.93
CA PHE A 696 11.59 -4.29 34.99
C PHE A 696 11.40 -5.66 34.37
N VAL A 697 11.84 -6.68 35.11
CA VAL A 697 11.65 -8.07 34.75
C VAL A 697 10.45 -8.60 35.53
N TYR A 698 9.43 -9.07 34.83
CA TYR A 698 8.36 -9.85 35.42
C TYR A 698 8.84 -11.29 35.61
N THR A 699 8.75 -11.79 36.84
CA THR A 699 9.09 -13.17 37.18
C THR A 699 7.99 -13.81 38.00
N ALA A 700 7.54 -15.00 37.59
CA ALA A 700 6.67 -15.85 38.39
C ALA A 700 6.97 -17.33 38.12
N ARG A 701 6.55 -18.21 39.03
CA ARG A 701 6.84 -19.66 39.01
C ARG A 701 5.57 -20.51 39.02
N ARG A 702 4.50 -20.01 38.41
CA ARG A 702 3.27 -20.74 38.13
C ARG A 702 2.97 -20.61 36.64
N PRO A 703 2.40 -21.62 35.97
CA PRO A 703 2.07 -21.47 34.57
C PRO A 703 0.95 -20.42 34.39
N PHE A 704 0.95 -19.74 33.24
CA PHE A 704 -0.18 -18.95 32.79
C PHE A 704 -1.35 -19.86 32.39
N HIS A 705 -2.55 -19.42 32.74
CA HIS A 705 -3.79 -19.99 32.25
C HIS A 705 -4.01 -19.55 30.79
N PRO A 706 -4.21 -20.47 29.83
CA PRO A 706 -4.20 -20.16 28.40
C PRO A 706 -5.26 -19.15 27.99
N ARG A 707 -6.54 -19.35 28.38
CA ARG A 707 -7.63 -18.39 28.14
C ARG A 707 -7.35 -17.00 28.74
N ARG A 708 -6.95 -16.91 30.02
CA ARG A 708 -6.74 -15.62 30.69
C ARG A 708 -5.63 -14.80 30.03
N LEU A 709 -4.53 -15.46 29.67
CA LEU A 709 -3.43 -14.82 28.97
C LEU A 709 -3.86 -14.35 27.57
N PHE A 710 -4.57 -15.19 26.81
CA PHE A 710 -5.08 -14.82 25.49
C PHE A 710 -6.02 -13.60 25.58
N THR A 711 -7.01 -13.64 26.47
CA THR A 711 -7.96 -12.53 26.68
C THR A 711 -7.28 -11.23 27.12
N LEU A 712 -6.18 -11.30 27.88
CA LEU A 712 -5.41 -10.11 28.25
C LEU A 712 -4.74 -9.46 27.03
N LEU A 713 -4.32 -10.25 26.03
CA LEU A 713 -3.45 -9.79 24.95
C LEU A 713 -4.18 -9.55 23.62
N HIS A 714 -5.19 -10.36 23.29
CA HIS A 714 -5.80 -10.43 21.94
C HIS A 714 -6.36 -9.12 21.38
N ASP A 715 -6.76 -8.16 22.23
CA ASP A 715 -7.31 -6.86 21.85
C ASP A 715 -6.38 -5.69 22.24
N LYS A 716 -5.17 -5.97 22.73
CA LYS A 716 -4.13 -4.95 23.03
C LYS A 716 -2.84 -5.18 22.26
N PHE A 717 -2.63 -6.35 21.68
CA PHE A 717 -1.52 -6.64 20.80
C PHE A 717 -2.04 -7.43 19.60
N ILE A 718 -1.44 -7.19 18.44
CA ILE A 718 -1.62 -8.07 17.29
C ILE A 718 -0.75 -9.29 17.57
N LEU A 719 -1.39 -10.46 17.66
CA LEU A 719 -0.74 -11.70 18.08
C LEU A 719 -0.25 -12.43 16.84
N LEU A 720 1.05 -12.68 16.78
CA LEU A 720 1.68 -13.51 15.77
C LEU A 720 2.10 -14.83 16.43
N GLN A 721 1.74 -15.96 15.84
CA GLN A 721 2.07 -17.28 16.36
C GLN A 721 2.90 -18.01 15.29
N ASN A 722 4.12 -18.38 15.63
CA ASN A 722 5.02 -19.06 14.70
C ASN A 722 4.86 -20.58 14.88
N ASN A 723 4.51 -21.31 13.81
CA ASN A 723 4.48 -22.77 13.81
C ASN A 723 5.41 -23.32 12.72
N GLU A 724 6.43 -24.10 13.12
CA GLU A 724 7.40 -24.72 12.21
C GLU A 724 6.84 -25.94 11.44
N ALA A 725 5.52 -26.19 11.48
CA ALA A 725 4.91 -27.47 11.09
C ALA A 725 4.09 -27.46 9.78
N GLU A 726 3.97 -26.35 9.05
CA GLU A 726 3.14 -26.26 7.83
C GLU A 726 3.92 -26.26 6.50
N GLU A 727 5.15 -26.82 6.43
CA GLU A 727 5.97 -26.77 5.20
C GLU A 727 6.17 -28.09 4.42
N ASP A 728 5.40 -29.16 4.66
CA ASP A 728 5.67 -30.46 3.99
C ASP A 728 4.57 -31.03 3.05
N ASP A 729 3.45 -30.34 2.78
CA ASP A 729 2.33 -30.93 1.99
C ASP A 729 1.84 -30.12 0.76
N GLU A 730 2.71 -29.36 0.08
CA GLU A 730 2.42 -28.88 -1.28
C GLU A 730 3.54 -29.22 -2.30
N GLU A 731 3.79 -30.52 -2.50
CA GLU A 731 4.39 -31.01 -3.74
C GLU A 731 3.36 -31.72 -4.63
N GLY A 732 2.99 -31.05 -5.72
CA GLY A 732 2.67 -31.68 -7.00
C GLY A 732 1.19 -31.88 -7.31
N ASP A 733 0.67 -31.09 -8.26
CA ASP A 733 0.09 -31.65 -9.48
C ASP A 733 -0.08 -30.57 -10.57
N GLU A 734 0.76 -30.67 -11.60
CA GLU A 734 0.61 -29.99 -12.88
C GLU A 734 -0.43 -30.72 -13.75
N GLU A 735 -1.33 -29.93 -14.35
CA GLU A 735 -2.05 -30.11 -15.62
C GLU A 735 -2.95 -31.34 -15.87
N GLY A 736 -4.21 -31.07 -16.24
CA GLY A 736 -5.02 -31.99 -17.04
C GLY A 736 -6.50 -31.59 -17.21
N ASP A 737 -6.81 -30.94 -18.34
CA ASP A 737 -8.18 -30.77 -18.88
C ASP A 737 -8.95 -32.11 -18.95
N GLU A 738 -10.25 -32.11 -18.61
CA GLU A 738 -11.37 -32.59 -19.44
C GLU A 738 -12.68 -32.85 -18.63
N LYS A 739 -13.69 -32.01 -18.91
CA LYS A 739 -15.09 -32.35 -19.30
C LYS A 739 -16.02 -33.31 -18.51
N GLU A 740 -17.26 -32.80 -18.42
CA GLU A 740 -18.59 -33.44 -18.63
C GLU A 740 -19.33 -34.06 -17.42
N ASP A 741 -20.41 -33.37 -17.04
CA ASP A 741 -21.78 -33.82 -16.70
C ASP A 741 -22.03 -35.32 -16.41
N ALA A 742 -22.67 -35.64 -15.28
CA ALA A 742 -24.02 -36.23 -15.22
C ALA A 742 -24.40 -36.83 -13.84
N ASP A 743 -25.62 -36.47 -13.45
CA ASP A 743 -26.66 -37.06 -12.60
C ASP A 743 -26.67 -38.59 -12.30
N GLU A 744 -27.55 -38.95 -11.34
CA GLU A 744 -27.98 -40.28 -10.85
C GLU A 744 -27.07 -40.92 -9.77
N GLY A 745 -27.52 -41.40 -8.61
CA GLY A 745 -28.85 -41.77 -8.11
C GLY A 745 -28.70 -43.03 -7.24
N GLU A 746 -29.50 -43.12 -6.17
CA GLU A 746 -29.90 -44.33 -5.41
C GLU A 746 -28.86 -44.98 -4.47
N GLU A 747 -29.04 -44.86 -3.14
CA GLU A 747 -29.80 -45.75 -2.23
C GLU A 747 -28.97 -46.96 -1.75
N GLU A 748 -28.72 -47.07 -0.45
CA GLU A 748 -29.46 -48.00 0.42
C GLU A 748 -28.98 -47.88 1.88
N GLU A 749 -29.97 -47.68 2.73
CA GLU A 749 -29.97 -47.66 4.19
C GLU A 749 -29.80 -49.08 4.76
N GLU A 750 -29.42 -49.19 6.04
CA GLU A 750 -30.15 -49.93 7.09
C GLU A 750 -29.34 -49.76 8.40
N GLU A 751 -29.82 -48.94 9.33
CA GLU A 751 -30.67 -49.34 10.48
C GLU A 751 -29.82 -50.02 11.59
N ASP A 752 -29.86 -49.65 12.88
CA ASP A 752 -31.03 -49.19 13.61
C ASP A 752 -30.68 -48.69 15.04
N ASP A 753 -31.70 -48.07 15.64
CA ASP A 753 -32.00 -47.94 17.08
C ASP A 753 -31.48 -46.75 17.92
N ASN A 754 -32.10 -45.60 17.66
CA ASN A 754 -33.00 -44.85 18.56
C ASN A 754 -32.85 -44.97 20.09
N MET A 755 -32.69 -43.81 20.75
CA MET A 755 -33.65 -43.35 21.76
C MET A 755 -33.80 -41.82 21.69
N GLU A 756 -34.96 -41.39 21.19
CA GLU A 756 -35.57 -40.06 21.28
C GLU A 756 -35.88 -39.68 22.74
N VAL A 757 -35.86 -38.37 23.05
CA VAL A 757 -37.04 -37.56 23.45
C VAL A 757 -36.66 -36.06 23.37
N ASP A 758 -37.22 -35.34 22.38
CA ASP A 758 -38.00 -34.08 22.42
C ASP A 758 -37.64 -32.98 23.45
N GLU A 759 -37.68 -31.66 23.17
CA GLU A 759 -38.45 -30.84 22.21
C GLU A 759 -37.89 -29.39 22.23
N ASP A 760 -37.83 -28.76 21.05
CA ASP A 760 -37.96 -27.33 20.67
C ASP A 760 -37.25 -26.19 21.44
N ASP A 761 -36.36 -25.45 20.76
CA ASP A 761 -36.61 -24.06 20.32
C ASP A 761 -35.45 -23.52 19.46
N ASP A 762 -35.82 -22.70 18.46
CA ASP A 762 -35.00 -21.99 17.47
C ASP A 762 -33.82 -21.21 18.07
N ASP A 763 -32.66 -21.19 17.40
CA ASP A 763 -31.91 -19.96 17.09
C ASP A 763 -30.69 -20.24 16.20
N ASP A 764 -30.43 -19.30 15.30
CA ASP A 764 -29.26 -19.18 14.43
C ASP A 764 -27.94 -19.36 15.21
N ASP A 765 -27.07 -20.30 14.81
CA ASP A 765 -25.68 -20.36 15.33
C ASP A 765 -24.70 -19.83 14.28
N GLU A 766 -24.69 -18.50 14.14
CA GLU A 766 -23.44 -17.78 13.84
C GLU A 766 -22.50 -17.96 15.03
N SER A 767 -21.72 -19.06 15.05
CA SER A 767 -20.61 -19.19 15.99
C SER A 767 -19.42 -18.36 15.49
N ILE A 768 -19.50 -17.04 15.70
CA ILE A 768 -18.30 -16.19 15.75
C ILE A 768 -17.42 -16.75 16.87
N SER A 769 -16.17 -17.06 16.54
CA SER A 769 -15.27 -17.73 17.46
C SER A 769 -14.78 -16.75 18.53
N ASP A 770 -14.85 -17.15 19.80
CA ASP A 770 -14.50 -16.34 20.97
C ASP A 770 -12.98 -16.06 21.11
N PHE A 771 -12.20 -16.38 20.05
CA PHE A 771 -10.75 -16.26 19.91
C PHE A 771 -10.31 -15.43 18.69
N ASP A 772 -11.24 -14.85 17.92
CA ASP A 772 -10.89 -13.95 16.82
C ASP A 772 -10.29 -12.63 17.34
N GLN A 773 -9.21 -12.16 16.69
CA GLN A 773 -8.65 -10.85 16.99
C GLN A 773 -9.53 -9.74 16.38
N PRO A 774 -9.76 -8.62 17.11
CA PRO A 774 -10.40 -7.43 16.53
C PRO A 774 -9.60 -6.86 15.36
N ASP A 775 -10.20 -5.93 14.61
CA ASP A 775 -9.47 -5.21 13.57
C ASP A 775 -8.17 -4.59 14.12
N PRO A 776 -7.03 -4.70 13.41
CA PRO A 776 -5.73 -4.15 13.83
C PRO A 776 -5.79 -2.69 14.33
N SER A 777 -6.63 -1.85 13.73
CA SER A 777 -6.77 -0.45 14.13
C SER A 777 -7.42 -0.28 15.51
N GLU A 778 -8.33 -1.18 15.88
CA GLU A 778 -8.98 -1.23 17.19
C GLU A 778 -8.00 -1.73 18.26
N ILE A 779 -7.22 -2.78 17.95
CA ILE A 779 -6.18 -3.32 18.82
C ILE A 779 -5.16 -2.22 19.19
N LEU A 780 -4.64 -1.50 18.19
CA LEU A 780 -3.67 -0.42 18.40
C LEU A 780 -4.25 0.73 19.24
N LYS A 781 -5.53 1.05 19.04
CA LYS A 781 -6.25 2.05 19.84
C LYS A 781 -6.42 1.60 21.28
N ASN A 782 -6.78 0.34 21.50
CA ASN A 782 -6.94 -0.24 22.83
C ASN A 782 -5.61 -0.25 23.58
N LYS A 783 -4.53 -0.70 22.93
CA LYS A 783 -3.17 -0.63 23.47
C LYS A 783 -2.81 0.77 23.94
N ARG A 784 -2.95 1.76 23.05
CA ARG A 784 -2.56 3.16 23.30
C ARG A 784 -3.31 3.76 24.48
N ASN A 785 -4.58 3.41 24.65
CA ASN A 785 -5.41 3.90 25.75
C ASN A 785 -5.26 3.07 27.04
N HIS A 786 -4.60 1.91 26.97
CA HIS A 786 -4.48 1.03 28.12
C HIS A 786 -3.49 1.60 29.16
N PRO A 787 -3.90 1.75 30.43
CA PRO A 787 -3.08 2.37 31.48
C PRO A 787 -1.79 1.60 31.82
N ALA A 788 -1.75 0.29 31.51
CA ALA A 788 -0.56 -0.55 31.68
C ALA A 788 0.28 -0.62 30.39
N PHE A 789 -0.25 -1.22 29.32
CA PHE A 789 0.47 -1.48 28.06
C PHE A 789 0.65 -0.28 27.12
N GLY A 790 -0.06 0.83 27.30
CA GLY A 790 0.08 2.01 26.44
C GLY A 790 1.46 2.67 26.53
N SER A 791 2.14 2.51 27.66
CA SER A 791 3.50 2.99 27.90
C SER A 791 4.61 1.98 27.54
N VAL A 792 4.23 0.73 27.27
CA VAL A 792 5.17 -0.34 26.90
C VAL A 792 5.54 -0.17 25.43
N LEU A 793 6.83 -0.04 25.18
CA LEU A 793 7.40 0.10 23.83
C LEU A 793 7.93 -1.24 23.33
N ARG A 794 8.56 -2.02 24.22
CA ARG A 794 9.15 -3.34 23.93
C ARG A 794 8.95 -4.28 25.12
N SER A 795 8.80 -5.57 24.82
CA SER A 795 9.05 -6.62 25.79
C SER A 795 9.63 -7.88 25.15
N LYS A 796 10.46 -8.61 25.89
CA LYS A 796 11.11 -9.84 25.41
C LYS A 796 11.35 -10.80 26.56
N GLY A 797 11.24 -12.10 26.30
CA GLY A 797 11.55 -13.12 27.30
C GLY A 797 10.95 -14.46 26.97
N PHE A 798 10.70 -15.25 28.01
CA PHE A 798 10.03 -16.53 27.89
C PHE A 798 8.96 -16.70 28.97
N PHE A 799 7.99 -17.56 28.69
CA PHE A 799 6.87 -17.82 29.57
C PHE A 799 6.53 -19.30 29.66
N TRP A 800 5.74 -19.65 30.66
CA TRP A 800 5.30 -21.03 30.90
C TRP A 800 3.78 -21.08 30.77
N LEU A 801 3.28 -21.88 29.82
CA LEU A 801 1.85 -22.05 29.57
C LEU A 801 1.35 -23.37 30.18
N ALA A 802 0.20 -23.36 30.85
CA ALA A 802 -0.27 -24.53 31.62
C ALA A 802 -0.51 -25.77 30.76
N THR A 803 -0.87 -25.57 29.49
CA THR A 803 -1.19 -26.64 28.52
C THR A 803 0.02 -27.15 27.74
N ARG A 804 1.16 -26.44 27.78
CA ARG A 804 2.45 -26.89 27.20
C ARG A 804 3.49 -26.99 28.31
N PRO A 805 3.46 -28.08 29.11
CA PRO A 805 4.22 -28.17 30.35
C PRO A 805 5.71 -28.50 30.16
N PHE A 806 6.10 -28.98 28.98
CA PHE A 806 7.45 -29.51 28.72
C PHE A 806 8.36 -28.51 27.98
N GLN A 807 7.78 -27.53 27.30
CA GLN A 807 8.49 -26.45 26.60
C GLN A 807 8.20 -25.09 27.23
N PHE A 808 9.08 -24.12 27.03
CA PHE A 808 8.79 -22.72 27.31
C PHE A 808 8.28 -22.03 26.04
N GLY A 809 7.49 -20.97 26.19
CA GLY A 809 7.10 -20.12 25.08
C GLY A 809 8.03 -18.93 24.94
N GLU A 810 8.31 -18.51 23.72
CA GLU A 810 9.07 -17.30 23.42
C GLU A 810 8.14 -16.09 23.34
N TRP A 811 8.59 -14.96 23.87
CA TRP A 811 7.86 -13.70 23.90
C TRP A 811 8.70 -12.60 23.23
N SER A 812 8.19 -11.98 22.18
CA SER A 812 8.83 -10.83 21.51
C SER A 812 7.79 -9.81 21.08
N GLN A 813 7.86 -8.60 21.62
CA GLN A 813 6.86 -7.54 21.43
C GLN A 813 7.53 -6.22 21.07
N ALA A 814 7.20 -5.60 19.94
CA ALA A 814 7.61 -4.23 19.61
C ALA A 814 6.41 -3.39 19.16
N GLY A 815 6.32 -2.14 19.65
CA GLY A 815 5.22 -1.25 19.27
C GLY A 815 3.86 -1.82 19.68
N GLY A 816 3.00 -2.15 18.72
CA GLY A 816 1.70 -2.80 18.93
C GLY A 816 1.68 -4.32 18.68
N MET A 817 2.78 -4.89 18.19
CA MET A 817 2.86 -6.30 17.78
C MET A 817 3.42 -7.15 18.91
N LEU A 818 2.96 -8.40 19.02
CA LEU A 818 3.47 -9.41 19.94
C LEU A 818 3.54 -10.78 19.24
N THR A 819 4.76 -11.25 19.03
CA THR A 819 5.04 -12.61 18.56
C THR A 819 5.20 -13.56 19.74
N ILE A 820 4.50 -14.69 19.65
CA ILE A 820 4.52 -15.79 20.60
C ILE A 820 4.96 -17.05 19.84
N GLY A 821 6.12 -17.59 20.21
CA GLY A 821 6.70 -18.77 19.57
C GLY A 821 6.81 -19.97 20.50
N CYS A 822 7.02 -21.14 19.91
CA CYS A 822 7.45 -22.33 20.64
C CYS A 822 8.96 -22.24 20.93
N GLY A 823 9.35 -22.27 22.20
CA GLY A 823 10.74 -22.37 22.61
C GLY A 823 11.18 -23.82 22.82
N GLY A 824 12.43 -23.98 23.26
CA GLY A 824 12.99 -25.28 23.61
C GLY A 824 12.36 -25.93 24.86
N PRO A 825 12.76 -27.17 25.19
CA PRO A 825 12.33 -27.79 26.43
C PRO A 825 12.89 -27.09 27.67
N TRP A 826 12.15 -27.19 28.77
CA TRP A 826 12.70 -26.88 30.09
C TRP A 826 13.86 -27.83 30.41
N PHE A 827 14.94 -27.33 31.04
CA PHE A 827 16.07 -28.17 31.43
C PHE A 827 15.64 -29.30 32.39
N ALA A 828 14.56 -29.10 33.15
CA ALA A 828 13.95 -30.14 33.97
C ALA A 828 13.46 -31.37 33.20
N GLU A 829 13.23 -31.26 31.88
CA GLU A 829 12.79 -32.35 31.00
C GLU A 829 13.92 -32.90 30.12
N VAL A 830 15.12 -32.34 30.24
CA VAL A 830 16.30 -32.74 29.46
C VAL A 830 17.22 -33.61 30.34
N PRO A 831 17.63 -34.81 29.89
CA PRO A 831 18.60 -35.64 30.62
C PRO A 831 19.92 -34.89 30.88
N ASP A 832 20.55 -35.17 32.02
CA ASP A 832 21.79 -34.49 32.46
C ASP A 832 22.93 -34.62 31.45
N GLU A 833 22.95 -35.69 30.64
CA GLU A 833 23.92 -35.92 29.57
C GLU A 833 23.78 -34.95 28.38
N ALA A 834 22.61 -34.34 28.21
CA ALA A 834 22.33 -33.38 27.14
C ALA A 834 22.45 -31.92 27.62
N TRP A 835 22.79 -31.70 28.90
CA TRP A 835 23.06 -30.36 29.41
C TRP A 835 24.41 -29.82 28.90
N PRO A 836 24.60 -28.49 28.82
CA PRO A 836 25.88 -27.90 28.46
C PRO A 836 27.04 -28.38 29.35
N GLU A 837 28.16 -28.78 28.74
CA GLU A 837 29.36 -29.26 29.45
C GLU A 837 30.11 -28.15 30.21
N ASP A 838 29.79 -26.88 29.93
CA ASP A 838 30.42 -25.72 30.57
C ASP A 838 30.01 -25.61 32.06
N PRO A 839 30.96 -25.64 33.02
CA PRO A 839 30.64 -25.64 34.45
C PRO A 839 29.91 -24.39 34.95
N ASP A 840 30.17 -23.23 34.36
CA ASP A 840 29.57 -21.96 34.79
C ASP A 840 28.14 -21.83 34.23
N VAL A 841 27.90 -22.30 33.01
CA VAL A 841 26.55 -22.39 32.41
C VAL A 841 25.69 -23.38 33.19
N ARG A 842 26.22 -24.58 33.48
CA ARG A 842 25.54 -25.59 34.28
C ARG A 842 25.16 -25.07 35.66
N LYS A 843 26.07 -24.35 36.33
CA LYS A 843 25.80 -23.72 37.61
C LYS A 843 24.74 -22.63 37.53
N SER A 844 24.67 -21.89 36.41
CA SER A 844 23.61 -20.90 36.19
C SER A 844 22.24 -21.58 36.07
N ILE A 845 22.15 -22.66 35.30
CA ILE A 845 20.94 -23.47 35.16
C ILE A 845 20.53 -24.04 36.53
N GLU A 846 21.47 -24.64 37.28
CA GLU A 846 21.21 -25.17 38.62
C GLU A 846 20.68 -24.12 39.61
N ASN A 847 21.12 -22.86 39.51
CA ASN A 847 20.62 -21.78 40.37
C ASN A 847 19.14 -21.44 40.09
N ASP A 848 18.66 -21.73 38.88
CA ASP A 848 17.29 -21.47 38.49
C ASP A 848 16.33 -22.62 38.86
N PHE A 849 16.85 -23.77 39.26
CA PHE A 849 16.05 -24.92 39.68
C PHE A 849 15.40 -24.70 41.05
N GLN A 850 14.08 -24.83 41.09
CA GLN A 850 13.30 -24.79 42.33
C GLN A 850 12.28 -25.93 42.36
N GLU A 851 12.29 -26.68 43.46
CA GLU A 851 11.31 -27.74 43.70
C GLU A 851 9.87 -27.20 43.80
N PRO A 852 8.87 -27.93 43.28
CA PRO A 852 8.96 -29.27 42.67
C PRO A 852 9.07 -29.27 41.12
N TRP A 853 9.20 -28.10 40.47
CA TRP A 853 9.00 -27.98 39.02
C TRP A 853 10.25 -27.60 38.21
N GLY A 854 11.41 -27.53 38.87
CA GLY A 854 12.71 -27.28 38.22
C GLY A 854 12.89 -25.82 37.81
N ASP A 855 13.34 -25.59 36.59
CA ASP A 855 13.66 -24.27 36.02
C ASP A 855 12.46 -23.50 35.45
N ARG A 856 11.28 -24.13 35.42
CA ARG A 856 10.02 -23.56 34.92
C ARG A 856 9.64 -22.23 35.58
N ARG A 857 9.54 -21.18 34.77
CA ARG A 857 9.18 -19.82 35.21
C ARG A 857 8.76 -18.92 34.05
N GLN A 858 8.24 -17.75 34.36
CA GLN A 858 8.18 -16.62 33.43
C GLN A 858 9.38 -15.72 33.71
N GLU A 859 9.98 -15.20 32.66
CA GLU A 859 11.00 -14.16 32.75
C GLU A 859 10.85 -13.24 31.54
N ILE A 860 10.12 -12.14 31.72
CA ILE A 860 9.77 -11.21 30.63
C ILE A 860 10.25 -9.82 31.02
N VAL A 861 11.12 -9.22 30.22
CA VAL A 861 11.55 -7.84 30.38
C VAL A 861 10.58 -6.90 29.70
N PHE A 862 10.20 -5.81 30.36
CA PHE A 862 9.38 -4.74 29.79
C PHE A 862 10.16 -3.42 29.75
N ILE A 863 10.09 -2.72 28.63
CA ILE A 863 10.79 -1.45 28.37
C ILE A 863 9.81 -0.41 27.85
N GLY A 864 9.87 0.81 28.40
CA GLY A 864 8.94 1.88 28.02
C GLY A 864 9.03 3.13 28.91
N GLU A 865 8.35 4.20 28.49
CA GLU A 865 8.39 5.49 29.18
C GLU A 865 7.26 5.58 30.22
N GLY A 866 7.61 5.60 31.51
CA GLY A 866 6.63 5.75 32.59
C GLY A 866 5.79 4.49 32.86
N ILE A 867 6.37 3.31 32.61
CA ILE A 867 5.70 2.02 32.85
C ILE A 867 5.20 1.91 34.30
N ASN A 868 3.94 1.51 34.44
CA ASN A 868 3.35 1.13 35.72
C ASN A 868 3.64 -0.35 36.02
N THR A 869 4.78 -0.61 36.67
CA THR A 869 5.27 -1.95 36.98
C THR A 869 4.30 -2.74 37.86
N GLU A 870 3.69 -2.10 38.85
CA GLU A 870 2.71 -2.73 39.74
C GLU A 870 1.46 -3.19 38.98
N MET A 871 0.98 -2.39 38.04
CA MET A 871 -0.21 -2.71 37.25
C MET A 871 0.05 -3.85 36.24
N ILE A 872 1.19 -3.83 35.55
CA ILE A 872 1.56 -4.91 34.62
C ILE A 872 1.75 -6.22 35.40
N THR A 873 2.49 -6.18 36.52
CA THR A 873 2.69 -7.35 37.38
C THR A 873 1.35 -7.92 37.83
N LYS A 874 0.43 -7.06 38.29
CA LYS A 874 -0.89 -7.49 38.72
C LYS A 874 -1.70 -8.16 37.61
N LEU A 875 -1.71 -7.59 36.40
CA LEU A 875 -2.45 -8.16 35.26
C LEU A 875 -1.90 -9.51 34.82
N LEU A 876 -0.57 -9.67 34.81
CA LEU A 876 0.08 -10.94 34.52
C LEU A 876 -0.18 -11.96 35.64
N ASP A 877 -0.12 -11.54 36.91
CA ASP A 877 -0.43 -12.40 38.06
C ASP A 877 -1.88 -12.90 38.04
N GLU A 878 -2.84 -12.09 37.57
CA GLU A 878 -4.24 -12.50 37.37
C GLU A 878 -4.39 -13.59 36.28
N CYS A 879 -3.40 -13.69 35.37
CA CYS A 879 -3.35 -14.73 34.35
C CYS A 879 -2.70 -16.03 34.84
N LEU A 880 -2.07 -16.06 36.03
CA LEU A 880 -1.52 -17.30 36.58
C LEU A 880 -2.64 -18.26 37.01
N VAL A 881 -2.35 -19.56 36.95
CA VAL A 881 -3.25 -20.57 37.53
C VAL A 881 -3.41 -20.37 39.05
N ASP A 882 -4.63 -20.51 39.54
CA ASP A 882 -4.92 -20.45 40.97
C ASP A 882 -4.54 -21.75 41.70
N ASP A 883 -4.75 -21.80 43.02
CA ASP A 883 -4.34 -22.95 43.83
C ASP A 883 -5.10 -24.24 43.47
N ASP A 884 -6.36 -24.13 43.04
CA ASP A 884 -7.19 -25.28 42.66
C ASP A 884 -6.76 -25.81 41.28
N ASP A 885 -6.52 -24.92 40.33
CA ASP A 885 -5.95 -25.22 39.01
C ASP A 885 -4.57 -25.84 39.14
N MET A 886 -3.69 -25.28 39.97
CA MET A 886 -2.35 -25.80 40.23
C MET A 886 -2.42 -27.21 40.86
N GLY A 887 -3.39 -27.46 41.75
CA GLY A 887 -3.63 -28.78 42.32
C GLY A 887 -4.06 -29.82 41.28
N ARG A 888 -4.92 -29.44 40.33
CA ARG A 888 -5.32 -30.30 39.20
C ARG A 888 -4.16 -30.57 38.24
N TRP A 889 -3.41 -29.52 37.88
CA TRP A 889 -2.23 -29.60 37.04
C TRP A 889 -1.17 -30.54 37.65
N ALA A 890 -0.85 -30.34 38.93
CA ALA A 890 0.13 -31.15 39.66
C ALA A 890 -0.28 -32.62 39.76
N LYS A 891 -1.59 -32.91 39.89
CA LYS A 891 -2.08 -34.30 39.94
C LYS A 891 -1.88 -35.04 38.61
N ILE A 892 -1.98 -34.35 37.48
CA ILE A 892 -1.73 -34.92 36.16
C ILE A 892 -0.23 -35.09 35.95
N MET A 893 0.57 -34.07 36.27
CA MET A 893 2.02 -34.09 36.05
C MET A 893 2.76 -35.11 36.92
N ASN A 894 2.35 -35.28 38.18
CA ASN A 894 2.90 -36.27 39.11
C ASN A 894 2.39 -37.70 38.87
N ASN A 895 1.54 -37.94 37.87
CA ASN A 895 1.07 -39.28 37.57
C ASN A 895 2.06 -40.02 36.66
N GLU A 896 2.90 -40.85 37.28
CA GLU A 896 3.91 -41.68 36.60
C GLU A 896 3.34 -42.70 35.61
N ARG A 897 2.02 -42.93 35.59
CA ARG A 897 1.35 -43.85 34.64
C ARG A 897 0.92 -43.20 33.33
N LEU A 898 1.10 -41.89 33.19
CA LEU A 898 0.75 -41.17 31.98
C LEU A 898 2.02 -40.88 31.18
N SER A 899 1.98 -41.19 29.88
CA SER A 899 2.97 -40.73 28.92
C SER A 899 2.99 -39.20 28.83
N TYR A 900 4.07 -38.64 28.27
CA TYR A 900 4.18 -37.21 27.99
C TYR A 900 2.96 -36.69 27.20
N ARG A 901 2.62 -37.39 26.11
CA ARG A 901 1.45 -37.11 25.27
C ARG A 901 0.11 -37.16 26.04
N GLN A 902 -0.07 -38.16 26.90
CA GLN A 902 -1.31 -38.27 27.70
C GLN A 902 -1.42 -37.18 28.77
N LYS A 903 -0.30 -36.64 29.26
CA LYS A 903 -0.30 -35.49 30.17
C LYS A 903 -0.73 -34.23 29.42
N GLU A 904 -0.14 -33.94 28.27
CA GLU A 904 -0.53 -32.81 27.42
C GLU A 904 -2.00 -32.87 27.00
N GLU A 905 -2.47 -34.01 26.50
CA GLU A 905 -3.88 -34.16 26.08
C GLU A 905 -4.85 -33.92 27.25
N ARG A 906 -4.50 -34.36 28.47
CA ARG A 906 -5.33 -34.13 29.66
C ARG A 906 -5.27 -32.70 30.15
N LEU A 907 -4.11 -32.04 30.03
CA LEU A 907 -3.94 -30.63 30.38
C LEU A 907 -4.66 -29.72 29.37
N GLY A 908 -4.59 -30.01 28.07
CA GLY A 908 -5.33 -29.30 27.02
C GLY A 908 -6.85 -29.39 27.17
N LYS A 909 -7.36 -30.43 27.85
CA LYS A 909 -8.80 -30.57 28.18
C LYS A 909 -9.23 -29.85 29.46
N LEU A 910 -8.29 -29.31 30.26
CA LEU A 910 -8.63 -28.62 31.51
C LEU A 910 -9.13 -27.18 31.27
N TRP A 911 -8.67 -26.55 30.19
CA TRP A 911 -8.95 -25.15 29.88
C TRP A 911 -9.21 -24.98 28.40
N GLU A 912 -10.02 -24.00 28.04
CA GLU A 912 -10.13 -23.53 26.65
C GLU A 912 -8.82 -22.87 26.25
N ASP A 913 -8.32 -23.27 25.09
CA ASP A 913 -6.99 -22.91 24.62
C ASP A 913 -7.09 -22.30 23.22
N GLY A 914 -6.86 -20.99 23.15
CA GLY A 914 -6.91 -20.24 21.90
C GLY A 914 -5.54 -20.09 21.22
N TRP A 915 -4.50 -20.72 21.79
CA TRP A 915 -3.15 -20.67 21.22
C TRP A 915 -2.98 -21.83 20.23
N GLU A 916 -2.23 -21.59 19.16
CA GLU A 916 -1.87 -22.60 18.18
C GLU A 916 -1.13 -23.79 18.81
N ALA A 917 -1.19 -24.93 18.15
CA ALA A 917 -0.50 -26.13 18.61
C ALA A 917 1.01 -25.96 18.41
N TRP A 918 1.80 -26.28 19.44
CA TRP A 918 3.25 -26.36 19.31
C TRP A 918 3.68 -27.76 18.87
N PRO A 919 4.82 -27.91 18.18
CA PRO A 919 5.34 -29.21 17.77
C PRO A 919 5.45 -30.19 18.95
N GLU A 920 5.08 -31.46 18.72
CA GLU A 920 5.15 -32.50 19.76
C GLU A 920 6.59 -32.66 20.28
N PHE A 921 6.74 -32.72 21.61
CA PHE A 921 8.03 -32.91 22.24
C PHE A 921 8.55 -34.35 22.00
N GLY A 922 9.60 -34.49 21.21
CA GLY A 922 10.13 -35.77 20.70
C GLY A 922 10.89 -36.66 21.69
N ILE A 923 10.32 -36.96 22.87
CA ILE A 923 10.81 -38.06 23.72
C ILE A 923 9.91 -39.28 23.50
N VAL A 924 10.45 -40.30 22.83
CA VAL A 924 9.80 -41.61 22.69
C VAL A 924 9.79 -42.28 24.06
N ASP A 925 8.62 -42.41 24.69
CA ASP A 925 8.43 -43.21 25.90
C ASP A 925 8.82 -44.68 25.59
N GLU A 926 9.73 -45.27 26.38
CA GLU A 926 10.27 -46.62 26.19
C GLU A 926 9.22 -47.76 26.35
N ASP A 927 7.94 -47.46 26.56
CA ASP A 927 6.92 -48.42 26.99
C ASP A 927 5.95 -48.90 25.88
N GLU A 928 6.07 -48.46 24.61
CA GLU A 928 5.16 -48.89 23.53
C GLU A 928 5.69 -49.99 22.58
N GLU A 929 6.85 -50.61 22.84
CA GLU A 929 7.37 -51.71 21.99
C GLU A 929 7.39 -53.12 22.61
N ASP A 930 6.72 -53.37 23.74
CA ASP A 930 6.72 -54.70 24.37
C ASP A 930 5.55 -55.61 23.96
N ASN A 931 5.17 -55.59 22.68
CA ASN A 931 4.28 -56.60 22.09
C ASN A 931 4.59 -56.89 20.61
N LYS A 932 5.84 -57.26 20.28
CA LYS A 932 6.15 -58.20 19.18
C LYS A 932 7.61 -58.70 19.25
N GLU A 933 7.73 -59.97 19.64
CA GLU A 933 8.82 -60.91 19.37
C GLU A 933 10.27 -60.37 19.14
N GLY A 934 11.06 -60.41 20.22
CA GLY A 934 12.35 -61.11 20.24
C GLY A 934 13.48 -60.62 19.33
N GLY A 935 14.31 -59.70 19.83
CA GLY A 935 15.64 -59.49 19.27
C GLY A 935 16.45 -58.40 19.99
N LYS A 936 17.53 -58.80 20.69
CA LYS A 936 18.50 -57.86 21.29
C LYS A 936 19.09 -56.91 20.25
N LYS A 937 18.85 -55.60 20.39
CA LYS A 937 19.72 -54.54 19.85
C LYS A 937 19.89 -53.42 20.89
N LYS A 938 21.13 -52.94 21.04
CA LYS A 938 21.47 -51.74 21.80
C LYS A 938 21.08 -50.53 20.95
N HIS A 939 20.20 -49.67 21.44
CA HIS A 939 19.93 -48.36 20.83
C HIS A 939 20.66 -47.26 21.63
N LYS A 940 21.25 -46.31 20.90
CA LYS A 940 21.82 -45.06 21.40
C LYS A 940 20.69 -44.02 21.37
N HIS A 941 20.50 -43.28 22.46
CA HIS A 941 19.57 -42.14 22.52
C HIS A 941 20.05 -41.03 21.57
N HIS A 942 19.14 -40.50 20.75
CA HIS A 942 19.32 -39.25 20.00
C HIS A 942 18.45 -38.19 20.69
N THR A 943 19.09 -37.30 21.45
CA THR A 943 18.50 -36.09 22.04
C THR A 943 19.24 -34.83 21.55
N SER A 944 19.86 -34.88 20.37
CA SER A 944 20.75 -33.80 19.89
C SER A 944 20.11 -32.82 18.92
N GLU A 945 18.80 -32.87 18.65
CA GLU A 945 18.17 -31.95 17.67
C GLU A 945 17.56 -30.69 18.29
N TYR A 946 17.29 -30.66 19.61
CA TYR A 946 16.60 -29.51 20.25
C TYR A 946 17.50 -28.53 21.03
N LEU A 947 18.80 -28.79 21.10
CA LEU A 947 19.78 -27.89 21.72
C LEU A 947 20.81 -27.45 20.67
N GLY A 948 20.34 -26.64 19.73
CA GLY A 948 21.16 -25.76 18.89
C GLY A 948 22.04 -26.46 17.85
N HIS A 949 21.53 -26.57 16.62
CA HIS A 949 22.39 -26.51 15.45
C HIS A 949 21.80 -25.56 14.40
N ALA A 950 22.53 -24.45 14.21
CA ALA A 950 22.55 -23.72 12.96
C ALA A 950 22.73 -24.67 11.78
N HIS A 951 21.95 -24.41 10.73
CA HIS A 951 21.92 -25.07 9.42
C HIS A 951 23.21 -25.78 8.99
N SER A 952 23.12 -27.09 8.71
CA SER A 952 23.88 -27.71 7.61
C SER A 952 23.33 -29.09 7.16
N HIS A 953 22.90 -29.15 5.88
CA HIS A 953 23.02 -30.29 4.93
C HIS A 953 22.09 -31.52 5.11
N SER A 954 21.67 -32.29 4.09
CA SER A 954 22.00 -32.45 2.66
C SER A 954 20.94 -33.36 1.98
N HIS A 955 20.45 -33.04 0.78
CA HIS A 955 19.73 -34.01 -0.06
C HIS A 955 20.70 -34.94 -0.80
N SER A 956 20.62 -36.24 -0.52
CA SER A 956 21.21 -37.29 -1.37
C SER A 956 20.12 -37.98 -2.18
N HIS A 957 20.01 -37.68 -3.47
CA HIS A 957 19.23 -38.48 -4.40
C HIS A 957 19.93 -39.82 -4.66
N SER A 958 19.25 -40.92 -4.31
CA SER A 958 19.59 -42.25 -4.81
C SER A 958 18.78 -42.54 -6.07
N HIS A 959 19.47 -42.75 -7.19
CA HIS A 959 18.90 -43.38 -8.37
C HIS A 959 18.56 -44.84 -8.07
N SER A 960 17.31 -45.23 -8.34
CA SER A 960 16.96 -46.63 -8.59
C SER A 960 16.20 -46.74 -9.91
N HIS A 961 16.68 -47.65 -10.74
CA HIS A 961 16.17 -48.03 -12.05
C HIS A 961 14.73 -48.56 -12.02
N LYS A 962 13.83 -47.94 -12.79
CA LYS A 962 13.20 -48.56 -13.98
C LYS A 962 12.38 -47.57 -14.77
#